data_AF-A0AAN0J6Q3-F1
#
_entry.id   AF-A0AAN0J6Q3-F1
#
_cell.length_a   1.000
_cell.length_b   1.000
_cell.length_c   1.000
_cell.angle_alpha   90.00
_cell.angle_beta   90.00
_cell.angle_gamma   90.00
#
_symmetry.space_group_name_H-M   'P 1'
#
loop_
_entity.id
_entity.type
_entity.pdbx_description
1 polymer ?
#
loop_
_entity_poly.entity_id
_entity_poly.type
_entity_poly.pdbx_seq_one_letter_code
_entity_poly.pdbx_strand_id
1 'polypeptide(L)'
;MCGVVLKMVCLDCMIVKRREGSLLTSILQLFTPSTGQWITRGTTGTPPLGVMQYSCTAINDQLYYFGGWCGHGDCLHNSITQLDTISLQWRELEPTDATRPVMMRGYGGMISIEHDGIHHLLMIGGMGSKPAVQLPHNRYIKLSSAHWCTNEHSMYNLSSRKWSNPSIIGQCMLPANGFVIEKINNTRAVVFGGRETDDDAKETVTDNIYILEISISSVFWQCLKKPEAIIDQWPVGRYYHAGAIIITGCPMLVISGGWDKNNDTLEDCWIFNIIQHSWIKLDVPHSVSKRFAHSLSVFIMSPHCVWMVTAGGIVDITWKLVTNPKVVMLTELVTNSKEEWAVGDTLDTNGINSEECKKKYQQQLQLVRRMWLEEYQKPRKGDTADIEQTVQVLNEEIRRYCHQLQERDREHQVILQELQEKSRDLLQSQEAVRRYQQQALTDDHWVINKDEVILTKEELGRGSYAVVTVGIFRGLRVAVKSLHTIIISDYNLALFSREMNIASRVRHPNLVQFIGATKVGNPLVLTELMSTSLNQELRKSQLTNQQILSIAHNVALGLNYLHLFKPQPIIHRDISSPNVLLKPCTGPAGYDYEAKIGDYGTAKIVQAENTDTVMPGNVAYAAPEAPIPDQHSPAMDVYSYSILLMEMNLCSRPEMTTAERELQSFSISWSDMKSLIQRGLNANPRARPTMAQVIESLKGMKI
;
A
#
# COMPACT_ATOMS: atom_id res chain seq x y z
N MET A 1 31.78 -5.73 -18.33
CA MET A 1 30.78 -6.81 -18.21
C MET A 1 30.08 -6.66 -16.85
N CYS A 2 29.26 -5.63 -16.65
CA CYS A 2 28.62 -5.36 -15.34
C CYS A 2 27.12 -5.71 -15.32
N GLY A 3 26.71 -6.81 -15.96
CA GLY A 3 25.29 -7.14 -16.09
C GLY A 3 25.04 -8.57 -16.56
N VAL A 4 25.78 -9.53 -15.99
CA VAL A 4 25.43 -10.94 -16.14
C VAL A 4 24.30 -11.22 -15.16
N VAL A 5 23.09 -11.45 -15.66
CA VAL A 5 22.08 -12.19 -14.92
C VAL A 5 22.14 -13.63 -15.38
N LEU A 6 22.32 -14.50 -14.40
CA LEU A 6 22.22 -15.94 -14.55
C LEU A 6 20.91 -16.36 -13.90
N LYS A 7 19.98 -16.91 -14.67
CA LYS A 7 18.82 -17.59 -14.10
C LYS A 7 18.66 -18.91 -14.83
N MET A 8 18.64 -19.99 -14.07
CA MET A 8 18.46 -21.33 -14.62
C MET A 8 17.01 -21.45 -15.10
N VAL A 9 16.85 -21.85 -16.36
CA VAL A 9 15.53 -21.93 -17.00
C VAL A 9 15.04 -23.38 -17.03
N CYS A 10 15.98 -24.31 -17.24
CA CYS A 10 15.77 -25.74 -17.13
C CYS A 10 17.06 -26.41 -16.64
N LEU A 11 16.99 -27.71 -16.29
CA LEU A 11 18.12 -28.52 -15.81
C LEU A 11 19.37 -28.48 -16.71
N ASP A 12 19.23 -28.17 -18.00
CA ASP A 12 20.29 -28.26 -19.02
C ASP A 12 20.66 -26.92 -19.69
N CYS A 13 20.11 -25.79 -19.24
CA CYS A 13 20.36 -24.51 -19.91
C CYS A 13 20.43 -23.31 -18.95
N MET A 14 21.59 -22.63 -18.97
CA MET A 14 21.78 -21.33 -18.32
C MET A 14 21.92 -20.24 -19.36
N ILE A 15 21.30 -19.09 -19.12
CA ILE A 15 21.45 -17.91 -19.98
C ILE A 15 22.37 -16.91 -19.29
N VAL A 16 23.47 -16.55 -19.94
CA VAL A 16 24.40 -15.48 -19.55
C VAL A 16 24.33 -14.35 -20.57
N LYS A 17 24.01 -13.15 -20.10
CA LYS A 17 23.94 -11.94 -20.94
C LYS A 17 25.30 -11.24 -20.97
N ARG A 18 25.85 -10.98 -22.17
CA ARG A 18 27.10 -10.23 -22.38
C ARG A 18 26.81 -8.89 -23.07
N ARG A 19 27.55 -7.83 -22.71
CA ARG A 19 27.49 -6.52 -23.38
C ARG A 19 28.62 -6.44 -24.42
N GLU A 20 28.26 -6.21 -25.68
CA GLU A 20 29.16 -5.73 -26.75
C GLU A 20 28.60 -4.39 -27.27
N GLY A 21 29.27 -3.26 -26.99
CA GLY A 21 28.88 -1.94 -27.49
C GLY A 21 27.74 -1.21 -26.72
N SER A 22 27.07 -0.28 -27.43
CA SER A 22 26.01 0.62 -26.94
C SER A 22 24.59 0.03 -27.01
N LEU A 23 24.41 -1.07 -27.73
CA LEU A 23 23.17 -1.85 -27.76
C LEU A 23 23.45 -3.18 -27.06
N LEU A 24 22.93 -3.38 -25.85
CA LEU A 24 22.64 -4.75 -25.46
C LEU A 24 21.54 -5.22 -26.39
N THR A 25 21.72 -6.38 -27.03
CA THR A 25 20.69 -7.42 -27.34
C THR A 25 20.67 -8.04 -28.73
N SER A 26 21.83 -8.39 -29.27
CA SER A 26 21.83 -9.29 -30.42
C SER A 26 22.24 -10.69 -30.04
N ILE A 27 22.75 -10.93 -28.81
CA ILE A 27 23.48 -12.17 -28.48
C ILE A 27 23.26 -12.61 -27.01
N LEU A 28 22.94 -13.89 -26.81
CA LEU A 28 22.95 -14.61 -25.53
C LEU A 28 24.03 -15.68 -25.55
N GLN A 29 24.67 -15.91 -24.41
CA GLN A 29 25.55 -17.06 -24.21
C GLN A 29 24.80 -18.11 -23.40
N LEU A 30 24.46 -19.21 -24.05
CA LEU A 30 23.83 -20.35 -23.42
C LEU A 30 24.94 -21.30 -22.96
N PHE A 31 24.91 -21.68 -21.70
CA PHE A 31 25.77 -22.72 -21.17
C PHE A 31 24.96 -23.98 -20.94
N THR A 32 25.45 -25.09 -21.47
CA THR A 32 24.86 -26.42 -21.33
C THR A 32 25.71 -27.23 -20.36
N PRO A 33 25.29 -27.41 -19.09
CA PRO A 33 26.07 -28.13 -18.08
C PRO A 33 26.48 -29.55 -18.51
N SER A 34 25.58 -30.26 -19.19
CA SER A 34 25.82 -31.62 -19.69
C SER A 34 26.93 -31.75 -20.73
N THR A 35 27.24 -30.68 -21.45
CA THR A 35 28.30 -30.68 -22.48
C THR A 35 29.47 -29.76 -22.14
N GLY A 36 29.34 -28.91 -21.13
CA GLY A 36 30.29 -27.84 -20.79
C GLY A 36 30.38 -26.74 -21.84
N GLN A 37 29.57 -26.80 -22.90
CA GLN A 37 29.70 -25.91 -24.06
C GLN A 37 29.00 -24.57 -23.83
N TRP A 38 29.67 -23.52 -24.29
CA TRP A 38 29.10 -22.19 -24.47
C TRP A 38 28.62 -22.05 -25.90
N ILE A 39 27.33 -21.78 -26.08
CA ILE A 39 26.75 -21.50 -27.37
C ILE A 39 26.30 -20.05 -27.38
N THR A 40 26.96 -19.26 -28.23
CA THR A 40 26.57 -17.89 -28.51
C THR A 40 25.42 -17.91 -29.53
N ARG A 41 24.24 -17.41 -29.16
CA ARG A 41 23.07 -17.36 -30.05
C ARG A 41 22.52 -15.96 -30.19
N GLY A 42 22.03 -15.67 -31.38
CA GLY A 42 21.34 -14.42 -31.66
C GLY A 42 20.01 -14.31 -30.92
N THR A 43 19.61 -13.12 -30.51
CA THR A 43 18.23 -12.85 -30.06
C THR A 43 17.49 -11.95 -31.04
N THR A 44 16.16 -12.08 -31.08
CA THR A 44 15.28 -11.28 -31.93
C THR A 44 14.22 -10.55 -31.09
N GLY A 45 13.53 -9.56 -31.65
CA GLY A 45 12.48 -8.80 -30.94
C GLY A 45 12.97 -7.56 -30.21
N THR A 46 12.16 -7.05 -29.26
CA THR A 46 12.42 -5.80 -28.53
C THR A 46 12.88 -6.08 -27.10
N PRO A 47 14.15 -5.88 -26.79
CA PRO A 47 14.73 -6.23 -25.50
C PRO A 47 14.74 -5.06 -24.51
N PRO A 48 15.08 -5.31 -23.23
CA PRO A 48 15.11 -4.25 -22.22
C PRO A 48 16.17 -3.18 -22.53
N LEU A 49 15.75 -1.92 -22.41
CA LEU A 49 16.58 -0.73 -22.57
C LEU A 49 17.60 -0.56 -21.41
N GLY A 50 17.33 -1.13 -20.23
CA GLY A 50 18.22 -1.12 -19.07
C GLY A 50 19.35 -2.14 -19.21
N VAL A 51 20.59 -1.66 -19.38
CA VAL A 51 21.75 -2.50 -19.66
C VAL A 51 22.33 -3.20 -18.44
N MET A 52 22.00 -2.72 -17.24
CA MET A 52 22.45 -3.30 -15.98
C MET A 52 21.45 -3.02 -14.84
N GLN A 53 21.65 -3.70 -13.71
CA GLN A 53 20.88 -3.49 -12.47
C GLN A 53 19.38 -3.82 -12.57
N TYR A 54 18.97 -4.54 -13.61
CA TYR A 54 17.60 -5.02 -13.75
C TYR A 54 17.31 -6.11 -12.72
N SER A 55 16.07 -6.17 -12.27
CA SER A 55 15.57 -7.30 -11.49
C SER A 55 15.07 -8.37 -12.45
N CYS A 56 15.24 -9.66 -12.11
CA CYS A 56 14.90 -10.75 -13.02
C CYS A 56 14.18 -11.91 -12.33
N THR A 57 13.22 -12.54 -13.02
CA THR A 57 12.64 -13.79 -12.58
C THR A 57 12.32 -14.76 -13.71
N ALA A 58 12.21 -16.05 -13.37
CA ALA A 58 11.89 -17.11 -14.31
C ALA A 58 10.49 -17.65 -14.00
N ILE A 59 9.75 -17.99 -15.05
CA ILE A 59 8.50 -18.75 -14.98
C ILE A 59 8.53 -19.71 -16.17
N ASN A 60 8.71 -21.01 -15.88
CA ASN A 60 8.91 -22.02 -16.92
C ASN A 60 10.03 -21.58 -17.88
N ASP A 61 9.83 -21.71 -19.20
CA ASP A 61 10.78 -21.34 -20.26
C ASP A 61 10.79 -19.83 -20.60
N GLN A 62 10.45 -18.98 -19.63
CA GLN A 62 10.32 -17.53 -19.83
C GLN A 62 11.09 -16.76 -18.76
N LEU A 63 11.94 -15.84 -19.18
CA LEU A 63 12.63 -14.91 -18.31
C LEU A 63 11.97 -13.53 -18.39
N TYR A 64 11.69 -12.97 -17.23
CA TYR A 64 11.10 -11.64 -17.07
C TYR A 64 12.13 -10.69 -16.47
N TYR A 65 12.17 -9.48 -16.99
CA TYR A 65 13.10 -8.43 -16.60
C TYR A 65 12.33 -7.16 -16.30
N PHE A 66 12.69 -6.51 -15.20
CA PHE A 66 12.12 -5.23 -14.78
C PHE A 66 13.20 -4.17 -14.60
N GLY A 67 12.94 -3.00 -15.19
CA GLY A 67 13.71 -1.77 -14.98
C GLY A 67 15.19 -1.84 -15.38
N GLY A 68 16.04 -1.20 -14.58
CA GLY A 68 17.49 -1.10 -14.80
C GLY A 68 17.95 0.23 -15.41
N TRP A 69 19.27 0.41 -15.46
CA TRP A 69 19.95 1.62 -15.97
C TRP A 69 20.48 1.40 -17.38
N CYS A 70 20.23 2.32 -18.31
CA CYS A 70 20.56 2.15 -19.75
C CYS A 70 21.98 2.57 -20.16
N GLY A 71 22.81 3.00 -19.21
CA GLY A 71 24.21 3.31 -19.48
C GLY A 71 24.50 4.78 -19.83
N HIS A 72 23.49 5.66 -19.78
CA HIS A 72 23.62 7.08 -20.13
C HIS A 72 22.98 7.96 -19.06
N GLY A 73 23.75 8.89 -18.49
CA GLY A 73 23.28 9.79 -17.41
C GLY A 73 22.65 9.02 -16.25
N ASP A 74 21.55 9.54 -15.71
CA ASP A 74 20.72 8.89 -14.68
C ASP A 74 19.46 8.23 -15.29
N CYS A 75 19.56 7.71 -16.52
CA CYS A 75 18.42 7.15 -17.23
C CYS A 75 18.11 5.71 -16.77
N LEU A 76 17.08 5.60 -15.93
CA LEU A 76 16.53 4.36 -15.41
C LEU A 76 15.15 4.08 -16.00
N HIS A 77 14.77 2.81 -16.00
CA HIS A 77 13.55 2.32 -16.61
C HIS A 77 12.62 1.62 -15.61
N ASN A 78 11.36 1.45 -15.97
CA ASN A 78 10.36 0.60 -15.30
C ASN A 78 9.61 -0.31 -16.29
N SER A 79 10.21 -0.58 -17.46
CA SER A 79 9.67 -1.51 -18.44
C SER A 79 9.68 -2.95 -17.92
N ILE A 80 8.70 -3.74 -18.34
CA ILE A 80 8.71 -5.20 -18.20
C ILE A 80 8.95 -5.80 -19.58
N THR A 81 10.02 -6.59 -19.68
CA THR A 81 10.33 -7.36 -20.89
C THR A 81 10.41 -8.83 -20.56
N GLN A 82 10.03 -9.65 -21.53
CA GLN A 82 10.02 -11.08 -21.48
C GLN A 82 10.96 -11.64 -22.55
N LEU A 83 11.71 -12.67 -22.22
CA LEU A 83 12.50 -13.46 -23.15
C LEU A 83 11.99 -14.90 -23.11
N ASP A 84 11.56 -15.38 -24.27
CA ASP A 84 11.32 -16.80 -24.49
C ASP A 84 12.66 -17.49 -24.71
N THR A 85 12.97 -18.47 -23.87
CA THR A 85 14.32 -19.06 -23.83
C THR A 85 14.52 -20.17 -24.85
N ILE A 86 13.43 -20.62 -25.49
CA ILE A 86 13.45 -21.64 -26.54
C ILE A 86 13.65 -20.97 -27.89
N SER A 87 12.81 -19.99 -28.21
CA SER A 87 12.81 -19.24 -29.46
C SER A 87 13.80 -18.07 -29.46
N LEU A 88 14.31 -17.67 -28.28
CA LEU A 88 15.21 -16.52 -28.10
C LEU A 88 14.60 -15.20 -28.61
N GLN A 89 13.28 -15.09 -28.52
CA GLN A 89 12.51 -13.91 -28.88
C GLN A 89 12.22 -13.05 -27.64
N TRP A 90 12.52 -11.76 -27.76
CA TRP A 90 12.16 -10.74 -26.79
C TRP A 90 10.78 -10.17 -27.08
N ARG A 91 9.99 -9.98 -26.03
CA ARG A 91 8.70 -9.32 -26.04
C ARG A 91 8.66 -8.25 -24.97
N GLU A 92 8.36 -7.02 -25.37
CA GLU A 92 8.00 -5.98 -24.42
C GLU A 92 6.56 -6.20 -23.94
N LEU A 93 6.38 -6.34 -22.63
CA LEU A 93 5.07 -6.49 -22.00
C LEU A 93 4.54 -5.14 -21.52
N GLU A 94 5.42 -4.34 -20.94
CA GLU A 94 5.14 -2.98 -20.49
C GLU A 94 6.29 -2.06 -20.90
N PRO A 95 6.02 -0.97 -21.63
CA PRO A 95 7.04 0.02 -21.95
C PRO A 95 7.45 0.81 -20.71
N THR A 96 8.56 1.54 -20.82
CA THR A 96 8.94 2.52 -19.79
C THR A 96 7.98 3.69 -19.82
N ASP A 97 7.49 4.09 -18.65
CA ASP A 97 6.56 5.20 -18.50
C ASP A 97 6.87 5.94 -17.20
N ALA A 98 7.24 7.23 -17.29
CA ALA A 98 7.57 8.01 -16.11
C ALA A 98 6.34 8.42 -15.28
N THR A 99 5.14 8.35 -15.86
CA THR A 99 3.90 8.85 -15.24
C THR A 99 3.18 7.81 -14.38
N ARG A 100 3.48 6.52 -14.57
CA ARG A 100 2.85 5.44 -13.79
C ARG A 100 3.27 5.46 -12.32
N PRO A 101 2.42 4.94 -11.41
CA PRO A 101 2.75 4.79 -9.99
C PRO A 101 3.67 3.60 -9.73
N VAL A 102 4.73 3.48 -10.54
CA VAL A 102 5.79 2.48 -10.41
C VAL A 102 7.10 3.18 -10.71
N MET A 103 7.97 3.30 -9.70
CA MET A 103 9.21 4.04 -9.83
C MET A 103 10.16 3.40 -10.86
N MET A 104 10.74 4.22 -11.75
CA MET A 104 11.84 3.83 -12.63
C MET A 104 13.10 3.60 -11.80
N ARG A 105 13.56 2.34 -11.73
CA ARG A 105 14.56 1.90 -10.77
C ARG A 105 15.36 0.69 -11.25
N GLY A 106 16.54 0.53 -10.66
CA GLY A 106 17.35 -0.67 -10.70
C GLY A 106 17.71 -1.11 -9.28
N TYR A 107 18.54 -2.15 -9.16
CA TYR A 107 19.06 -2.64 -7.88
C TYR A 107 18.00 -3.09 -6.86
N GLY A 108 16.76 -3.30 -7.30
CA GLY A 108 15.69 -3.89 -6.49
C GLY A 108 15.61 -5.41 -6.67
N GLY A 109 14.63 -6.00 -6.01
CA GLY A 109 14.31 -7.42 -6.10
C GLY A 109 13.09 -7.70 -6.99
N MET A 110 13.07 -8.86 -7.64
CA MET A 110 11.87 -9.36 -8.33
C MET A 110 11.72 -10.87 -8.19
N ILE A 111 10.51 -11.32 -7.85
CA ILE A 111 10.13 -12.74 -7.80
C ILE A 111 8.81 -12.98 -8.52
N SER A 112 8.58 -14.23 -8.93
CA SER A 112 7.32 -14.68 -9.52
C SER A 112 6.51 -15.48 -8.50
N ILE A 113 5.21 -15.18 -8.40
CA ILE A 113 4.26 -15.95 -7.58
C ILE A 113 3.10 -16.43 -8.45
N GLU A 114 2.44 -17.49 -8.04
CA GLU A 114 1.26 -18.03 -8.71
C GLU A 114 0.11 -18.13 -7.71
N HIS A 115 -1.06 -17.62 -8.10
CA HIS A 115 -2.28 -17.69 -7.32
C HIS A 115 -3.43 -18.02 -8.27
N ASP A 116 -4.17 -19.09 -7.98
CA ASP A 116 -5.28 -19.59 -8.79
C ASP A 116 -4.93 -19.78 -10.28
N GLY A 117 -3.73 -20.32 -10.56
CA GLY A 117 -3.24 -20.54 -11.93
C GLY A 117 -2.79 -19.27 -12.66
N ILE A 118 -2.76 -18.11 -11.99
CA ILE A 118 -2.33 -16.84 -12.57
C ILE A 118 -0.99 -16.41 -11.97
N HIS A 119 -0.01 -16.21 -12.85
CA HIS A 119 1.30 -15.70 -12.45
C HIS A 119 1.32 -14.18 -12.26
N HIS A 120 2.02 -13.76 -11.22
CA HIS A 120 2.27 -12.36 -10.89
C HIS A 120 3.76 -12.12 -10.69
N LEU A 121 4.23 -10.94 -11.05
CA LEU A 121 5.59 -10.46 -10.76
C LEU A 121 5.52 -9.49 -9.59
N LEU A 122 6.27 -9.75 -8.52
CA LEU A 122 6.38 -8.86 -7.37
C LEU A 122 7.77 -8.20 -7.39
N MET A 123 7.78 -6.88 -7.51
CA MET A 123 8.98 -6.04 -7.52
C MET A 123 9.07 -5.27 -6.20
N ILE A 124 10.23 -5.32 -5.56
CA ILE A 124 10.44 -4.73 -4.23
C ILE A 124 11.69 -3.86 -4.24
N GLY A 125 11.55 -2.66 -3.66
CA GLY A 125 12.64 -1.74 -3.38
C GLY A 125 13.46 -1.32 -4.61
N GLY A 126 14.68 -0.86 -4.36
CA GLY A 126 15.63 -0.43 -5.37
C GLY A 126 15.93 1.07 -5.33
N MET A 127 16.78 1.49 -6.25
CA MET A 127 17.24 2.87 -6.38
C MET A 127 17.00 3.37 -7.81
N GLY A 128 16.55 4.61 -7.95
CA GLY A 128 16.31 5.18 -9.27
C GLY A 128 15.97 6.66 -9.29
N SER A 129 15.18 7.07 -10.28
CA SER A 129 14.81 8.48 -10.49
C SER A 129 13.64 8.89 -9.59
N LYS A 130 13.44 10.20 -9.38
CA LYS A 130 12.28 10.73 -8.64
C LYS A 130 10.96 10.13 -9.19
N PRO A 131 10.13 9.46 -8.37
CA PRO A 131 8.85 8.93 -8.83
C PRO A 131 7.88 10.08 -9.15
N ALA A 132 7.09 9.94 -10.21
CA ALA A 132 6.04 10.91 -10.54
C ALA A 132 4.86 10.84 -9.55
N VAL A 133 4.56 9.64 -9.06
CA VAL A 133 3.51 9.39 -8.05
C VAL A 133 4.15 8.65 -6.88
N GLN A 134 4.03 9.22 -5.68
CA GLN A 134 4.49 8.60 -4.43
C GLN A 134 3.30 7.97 -3.72
N LEU A 135 3.36 6.65 -3.54
CA LEU A 135 2.34 5.92 -2.80
C LEU A 135 2.52 6.13 -1.29
N PRO A 136 1.48 6.52 -0.52
CA PRO A 136 1.63 6.91 0.90
C PRO A 136 2.24 5.83 1.82
N HIS A 137 2.05 4.55 1.49
CA HIS A 137 2.57 3.42 2.28
C HIS A 137 4.03 3.06 1.97
N ASN A 138 4.57 3.60 0.88
CA ASN A 138 5.96 3.40 0.48
C ASN A 138 6.79 4.61 0.87
N ARG A 139 8.04 4.38 1.26
CA ARG A 139 9.01 5.43 1.54
C ARG A 139 9.86 5.68 0.29
N TYR A 140 10.13 6.95 0.05
CA TYR A 140 10.95 7.43 -1.06
C TYR A 140 11.93 8.46 -0.53
N ILE A 141 13.21 8.11 -0.48
CA ILE A 141 14.24 8.93 0.17
C ILE A 141 15.23 9.39 -0.88
N LYS A 142 15.44 10.70 -0.97
CA LYS A 142 16.40 11.30 -1.90
C LYS A 142 17.81 11.20 -1.32
N LEU A 143 18.72 10.59 -2.07
CA LEU A 143 20.13 10.45 -1.73
C LEU A 143 20.93 11.69 -2.15
N SER A 144 22.14 11.82 -1.60
CA SER A 144 23.11 12.87 -1.98
C SER A 144 23.49 12.82 -3.46
N SER A 145 23.43 11.65 -4.09
CA SER A 145 23.65 11.41 -5.51
C SER A 145 22.50 11.85 -6.43
N ALA A 146 21.49 12.56 -5.90
CA ALA A 146 20.23 12.95 -6.56
C ALA A 146 19.29 11.80 -6.96
N HIS A 147 19.73 10.55 -6.79
CA HIS A 147 18.88 9.36 -6.92
C HIS A 147 17.92 9.23 -5.73
N TRP A 148 16.91 8.39 -5.89
CA TRP A 148 15.92 8.07 -4.87
C TRP A 148 16.03 6.59 -4.52
N CYS A 149 16.00 6.27 -3.24
CA CYS A 149 15.91 4.90 -2.72
C CYS A 149 14.48 4.66 -2.24
N THR A 150 13.96 3.44 -2.42
CA THR A 150 12.59 3.11 -2.01
C THR A 150 12.47 1.71 -1.43
N ASN A 151 11.42 1.48 -0.65
CA ASN A 151 10.91 0.16 -0.28
C ASN A 151 9.59 -0.17 -1.02
N GLU A 152 9.36 0.46 -2.17
CA GLU A 152 8.17 0.27 -3.00
C GLU A 152 7.93 -1.21 -3.34
N HIS A 153 6.68 -1.65 -3.12
CA HIS A 153 6.18 -2.94 -3.57
C HIS A 153 5.20 -2.74 -4.71
N SER A 154 5.48 -3.34 -5.85
CA SER A 154 4.63 -3.29 -7.04
C SER A 154 4.37 -4.71 -7.53
N MET A 155 3.12 -5.04 -7.80
CA MET A 155 2.73 -6.34 -8.33
C MET A 155 2.13 -6.19 -9.73
N TYR A 156 2.57 -7.04 -10.65
CA TYR A 156 2.10 -7.05 -12.03
C TYR A 156 1.46 -8.40 -12.37
N ASN A 157 0.19 -8.38 -12.73
CA ASN A 157 -0.56 -9.57 -13.13
C ASN A 157 -0.31 -9.86 -14.61
N LEU A 158 0.31 -11.00 -14.93
CA LEU A 158 0.74 -11.34 -16.29
C LEU A 158 -0.42 -11.64 -17.25
N SER A 159 -1.57 -12.09 -16.74
CA SER A 159 -2.75 -12.41 -17.55
C SER A 159 -3.51 -11.15 -17.96
N SER A 160 -3.86 -10.31 -16.97
CA SER A 160 -4.63 -9.09 -17.17
C SER A 160 -3.80 -7.87 -17.57
N ARG A 161 -2.47 -7.95 -17.46
CA ARG A 161 -1.52 -6.85 -17.71
C ARG A 161 -1.82 -5.61 -16.87
N LYS A 162 -2.13 -5.82 -15.60
CA LYS A 162 -2.47 -4.75 -14.66
C LYS A 162 -1.52 -4.73 -13.48
N TRP A 163 -1.22 -3.51 -13.07
CA TRP A 163 -0.49 -3.22 -11.85
C TRP A 163 -1.43 -3.21 -10.64
N SER A 164 -0.96 -3.73 -9.53
CA SER A 164 -1.57 -3.61 -8.20
C SER A 164 -0.49 -3.34 -7.16
N ASN A 165 -0.90 -2.77 -6.04
CA ASN A 165 -0.01 -2.48 -4.92
C ASN A 165 -0.48 -3.30 -3.72
N PRO A 166 0.26 -4.33 -3.29
CA PRO A 166 -0.12 -5.11 -2.12
C PRO A 166 0.05 -4.29 -0.83
N SER A 167 -0.82 -4.54 0.15
CA SER A 167 -0.71 -3.98 1.49
C SER A 167 0.51 -4.55 2.22
N ILE A 168 1.32 -3.69 2.82
CA ILE A 168 2.53 -4.09 3.53
C ILE A 168 2.25 -4.22 5.02
N ILE A 169 2.60 -5.37 5.58
CA ILE A 169 2.30 -5.74 6.97
C ILE A 169 3.60 -6.18 7.65
N GLY A 170 3.73 -5.93 8.94
CA GLY A 170 4.87 -6.39 9.73
C GLY A 170 6.10 -5.49 9.65
N GLN A 171 7.27 -6.07 9.83
CA GLN A 171 8.55 -5.36 9.97
C GLN A 171 9.24 -5.17 8.62
N CYS A 172 8.58 -4.42 7.72
CA CYS A 172 9.13 -4.13 6.40
C CYS A 172 10.50 -3.43 6.51
N MET A 173 11.40 -3.80 5.60
CA MET A 173 12.68 -3.12 5.41
C MET A 173 12.52 -1.61 5.16
N LEU A 174 13.52 -0.84 5.58
CA LEU A 174 13.72 0.53 5.13
C LEU A 174 13.93 0.56 3.60
N PRO A 175 13.82 1.73 2.95
CA PRO A 175 14.25 1.89 1.56
C PRO A 175 15.64 1.30 1.36
N ALA A 176 15.76 0.31 0.47
CA ALA A 176 17.05 -0.33 0.25
C ALA A 176 17.23 -0.78 -1.19
N ASN A 177 18.49 -1.03 -1.52
CA ASN A 177 18.92 -1.52 -2.82
C ASN A 177 20.11 -2.48 -2.67
N GLY A 178 20.39 -3.24 -3.72
CA GLY A 178 21.54 -4.16 -3.76
C GLY A 178 21.44 -5.35 -2.80
N PHE A 179 20.22 -5.68 -2.35
CA PHE A 179 19.90 -6.89 -1.59
C PHE A 179 19.57 -8.06 -2.52
N VAL A 180 19.52 -9.27 -1.97
CA VAL A 180 19.04 -10.46 -2.67
C VAL A 180 17.63 -10.80 -2.17
N ILE A 181 16.74 -11.19 -3.10
CA ILE A 181 15.45 -11.79 -2.80
C ILE A 181 15.32 -13.11 -3.56
N GLU A 182 14.95 -14.17 -2.86
CA GLU A 182 14.76 -15.49 -3.46
C GLU A 182 13.41 -16.08 -3.08
N LYS A 183 12.77 -16.74 -4.06
CA LYS A 183 11.47 -17.39 -3.90
C LYS A 183 11.64 -18.71 -3.15
N ILE A 184 10.94 -18.89 -2.04
CA ILE A 184 10.87 -20.19 -1.35
C ILE A 184 9.79 -21.05 -2.01
N ASN A 185 8.59 -20.48 -2.19
CA ASN A 185 7.45 -21.09 -2.88
C ASN A 185 6.50 -19.99 -3.38
N ASN A 186 5.29 -20.32 -3.83
CA ASN A 186 4.33 -19.34 -4.35
C ASN A 186 3.79 -18.35 -3.30
N THR A 187 3.95 -18.63 -2.01
CA THR A 187 3.44 -17.80 -0.91
C THR A 187 4.53 -17.30 0.01
N ARG A 188 5.81 -17.67 -0.21
CA ARG A 188 6.92 -17.28 0.66
C ARG A 188 8.19 -16.92 -0.09
N ALA A 189 8.92 -15.96 0.43
CA ALA A 189 10.25 -15.55 -0.07
C ALA A 189 11.19 -15.21 1.09
N VAL A 190 12.48 -15.12 0.79
CA VAL A 190 13.53 -14.68 1.71
C VAL A 190 14.28 -13.50 1.12
N VAL A 191 14.58 -12.50 1.95
CA VAL A 191 15.39 -11.32 1.60
C VAL A 191 16.59 -11.26 2.52
N PHE A 192 17.78 -10.98 1.99
CA PHE A 192 18.98 -10.81 2.78
C PHE A 192 19.86 -9.66 2.29
N GLY A 193 20.43 -8.94 3.26
CA GLY A 193 21.41 -7.89 3.04
C GLY A 193 20.85 -6.67 2.31
N GLY A 194 21.74 -5.90 1.69
CA GLY A 194 21.45 -4.66 1.00
C GLY A 194 22.04 -3.43 1.68
N ARG A 195 21.76 -2.29 1.08
CA ARG A 195 22.09 -0.97 1.62
C ARG A 195 20.79 -0.23 1.92
N GLU A 196 20.44 -0.16 3.19
CA GLU A 196 19.27 0.52 3.71
C GLU A 196 19.53 2.03 3.81
N THR A 197 18.50 2.83 3.62
CA THR A 197 18.53 4.28 3.70
C THR A 197 17.53 4.72 4.75
N ASP A 198 18.01 5.45 5.76
CA ASP A 198 17.16 6.04 6.80
C ASP A 198 16.56 7.38 6.38
N ASP A 199 15.67 7.92 7.22
CA ASP A 199 14.93 9.15 6.95
C ASP A 199 15.85 10.40 6.83
N ASP A 200 17.11 10.31 7.32
CA ASP A 200 18.16 11.32 7.18
C ASP A 200 19.02 11.12 5.92
N ALA A 201 18.58 10.23 5.01
CA ALA A 201 19.30 9.83 3.80
C ALA A 201 20.69 9.23 4.05
N LYS A 202 20.93 8.71 5.25
CA LYS A 202 22.16 7.99 5.59
C LYS A 202 22.01 6.53 5.17
N GLU A 203 23.03 6.04 4.47
CA GLU A 203 23.08 4.68 3.97
C GLU A 203 23.82 3.76 4.95
N THR A 204 23.21 2.63 5.30
CA THR A 204 23.80 1.59 6.16
C THR A 204 23.73 0.24 5.46
N VAL A 205 24.82 -0.53 5.55
CA VAL A 205 24.85 -1.88 5.00
C VAL A 205 24.32 -2.86 6.05
N THR A 206 23.32 -3.65 5.69
CA THR A 206 22.55 -4.49 6.61
C THR A 206 22.95 -5.97 6.53
N ASP A 207 22.90 -6.69 7.66
CA ASP A 207 22.97 -8.16 7.77
C ASP A 207 21.62 -8.78 8.14
N ASN A 208 20.53 -8.01 8.00
CA ASN A 208 19.18 -8.48 8.30
C ASN A 208 18.73 -9.54 7.29
N ILE A 209 17.93 -10.47 7.79
CA ILE A 209 17.21 -11.46 7.00
C ILE A 209 15.71 -11.32 7.24
N TYR A 210 14.94 -11.31 6.15
CA TYR A 210 13.49 -11.22 6.20
C TYR A 210 12.86 -12.42 5.54
N ILE A 211 11.82 -12.95 6.17
CA ILE A 211 10.91 -13.94 5.59
C ILE A 211 9.62 -13.23 5.23
N LEU A 212 9.20 -13.41 3.99
CA LEU A 212 8.00 -12.79 3.45
C LEU A 212 6.91 -13.85 3.33
N GLU A 213 5.69 -13.52 3.74
CA GLU A 213 4.47 -14.24 3.37
C GLU A 213 3.66 -13.39 2.39
N ILE A 214 3.33 -13.97 1.24
CA ILE A 214 2.89 -13.24 0.05
C ILE A 214 1.51 -13.72 -0.37
N SER A 215 0.61 -12.78 -0.60
CA SER A 215 -0.69 -12.97 -1.24
C SER A 215 -0.87 -11.97 -2.39
N ILE A 216 -1.96 -12.09 -3.15
CA ILE A 216 -2.32 -11.13 -4.21
C ILE A 216 -2.70 -9.74 -3.67
N SER A 217 -2.96 -9.61 -2.37
CA SER A 217 -3.40 -8.36 -1.75
C SER A 217 -2.44 -7.83 -0.68
N SER A 218 -1.50 -8.64 -0.21
CA SER A 218 -0.62 -8.28 0.90
C SER A 218 0.74 -8.97 0.87
N VAL A 219 1.73 -8.32 1.46
CA VAL A 219 3.05 -8.88 1.75
C VAL A 219 3.35 -8.65 3.23
N PHE A 220 3.43 -9.73 3.99
CA PHE A 220 3.80 -9.71 5.40
C PHE A 220 5.30 -9.92 5.55
N TRP A 221 5.96 -9.03 6.28
CA TRP A 221 7.40 -9.05 6.54
C TRP A 221 7.71 -9.47 7.96
N GLN A 222 8.55 -10.49 8.09
CA GLN A 222 9.10 -10.93 9.36
C GLN A 222 10.62 -10.78 9.34
N CYS A 223 11.18 -9.91 10.18
CA CYS A 223 12.62 -9.82 10.39
C CYS A 223 13.07 -10.92 11.36
N LEU A 224 14.04 -11.75 10.97
CA LEU A 224 14.63 -12.70 11.91
C LEU A 224 15.75 -12.00 12.68
N LYS A 225 15.62 -11.97 14.00
CA LYS A 225 16.62 -11.37 14.87
C LYS A 225 17.86 -12.24 14.93
N LYS A 226 19.01 -11.59 14.82
CA LYS A 226 20.32 -12.19 15.07
C LYS A 226 20.38 -12.76 16.51
N PRO A 227 20.72 -14.05 16.71
CA PRO A 227 20.86 -14.61 18.04
C PRO A 227 22.01 -13.96 18.82
N GLU A 228 21.75 -13.47 20.03
CA GLU A 228 22.75 -12.78 20.87
C GLU A 228 23.92 -13.71 21.28
N ALA A 229 23.71 -15.02 21.28
CA ALA A 229 24.66 -16.01 21.80
C ALA A 229 25.71 -16.51 20.77
N ILE A 230 25.58 -16.22 19.46
CA ILE A 230 26.43 -16.81 18.42
C ILE A 230 26.81 -15.77 17.34
N ILE A 231 27.58 -14.75 17.75
CA ILE A 231 27.98 -13.64 16.86
C ILE A 231 28.91 -14.10 15.72
N ASP A 232 29.79 -15.07 15.98
CA ASP A 232 30.82 -15.53 15.02
C ASP A 232 30.28 -16.43 13.88
N GLN A 233 29.02 -16.85 13.96
CA GLN A 233 28.35 -17.64 12.92
C GLN A 233 27.31 -16.82 12.15
N TRP A 234 27.46 -15.49 12.08
CA TRP A 234 26.57 -14.63 11.30
C TRP A 234 27.35 -13.85 10.23
N PRO A 235 26.90 -13.84 8.96
CA PRO A 235 27.57 -13.09 7.92
C PRO A 235 27.54 -11.58 8.22
N VAL A 236 28.63 -10.88 7.93
CA VAL A 236 28.65 -9.41 8.00
C VAL A 236 27.67 -8.80 7.01
N GLY A 237 27.21 -7.58 7.32
CA GLY A 237 26.30 -6.82 6.47
C GLY A 237 26.92 -6.59 5.10
N ARG A 238 26.12 -6.83 4.05
CA ARG A 238 26.63 -6.82 2.68
C ARG A 238 25.61 -6.37 1.63
N TYR A 239 26.10 -5.83 0.52
CA TYR A 239 25.30 -5.47 -0.64
C TYR A 239 26.01 -5.82 -1.96
N TYR A 240 25.28 -5.86 -3.08
CA TYR A 240 25.78 -6.37 -4.38
C TYR A 240 26.39 -7.78 -4.32
N HIS A 241 25.99 -8.56 -3.33
CA HIS A 241 26.26 -9.98 -3.24
C HIS A 241 25.28 -10.74 -4.14
N ALA A 242 25.59 -12.01 -4.42
CA ALA A 242 24.69 -12.89 -5.13
C ALA A 242 24.09 -13.92 -4.17
N GLY A 243 22.90 -14.42 -4.48
CA GLY A 243 22.31 -15.53 -3.75
C GLY A 243 21.42 -16.40 -4.61
N ALA A 244 21.08 -17.56 -4.07
CA ALA A 244 20.25 -18.57 -4.73
C ALA A 244 19.56 -19.44 -3.67
N ILE A 245 18.38 -19.97 -3.98
CA ILE A 245 17.64 -20.87 -3.09
C ILE A 245 17.88 -22.34 -3.48
N ILE A 246 18.16 -23.18 -2.48
CA ILE A 246 18.23 -24.64 -2.60
C ILE A 246 16.97 -25.22 -1.95
N ILE A 247 16.25 -26.09 -2.68
CA ILE A 247 15.05 -26.78 -2.19
C ILE A 247 15.22 -28.29 -2.41
N THR A 248 15.93 -28.94 -1.49
CA THR A 248 16.12 -30.41 -1.46
C THR A 248 15.30 -31.12 -0.36
N GLY A 249 14.53 -30.35 0.40
CA GLY A 249 13.72 -30.77 1.54
C GLY A 249 13.41 -29.54 2.39
N CYS A 250 14.40 -29.06 3.15
CA CYS A 250 14.36 -27.77 3.83
C CYS A 250 14.84 -26.66 2.88
N PRO A 251 14.15 -25.51 2.78
CA PRO A 251 14.60 -24.42 1.93
C PRO A 251 15.82 -23.72 2.54
N MET A 252 16.85 -23.51 1.73
CA MET A 252 18.12 -22.93 2.17
C MET A 252 18.56 -21.81 1.24
N LEU A 253 18.99 -20.69 1.80
CA LEU A 253 19.52 -19.56 1.03
C LEU A 253 21.04 -19.63 1.00
N VAL A 254 21.65 -19.72 -0.18
CA VAL A 254 23.09 -19.56 -0.35
C VAL A 254 23.38 -18.12 -0.76
N ILE A 255 24.40 -17.51 -0.15
CA ILE A 255 24.91 -16.18 -0.52
C ILE A 255 26.42 -16.22 -0.74
N SER A 256 26.92 -15.39 -1.65
CA SER A 256 28.36 -15.29 -1.92
C SER A 256 28.81 -13.86 -2.21
N GLY A 257 29.97 -13.50 -1.67
CA GLY A 257 30.68 -12.25 -1.94
C GLY A 257 29.89 -10.99 -1.57
N GLY A 258 30.07 -9.95 -2.39
CA GLY A 258 29.50 -8.61 -2.19
C GLY A 258 30.48 -7.60 -1.58
N TRP A 259 29.96 -6.44 -1.20
CA TRP A 259 30.68 -5.38 -0.50
C TRP A 259 30.17 -5.22 0.93
N ASP A 260 31.09 -4.93 1.84
CA ASP A 260 30.78 -4.55 3.22
C ASP A 260 30.53 -3.04 3.37
N LYS A 261 30.39 -2.57 4.61
CA LYS A 261 30.21 -1.14 4.93
C LYS A 261 31.36 -0.23 4.53
N ASN A 262 32.56 -0.76 4.32
CA ASN A 262 33.75 -0.02 3.90
C ASN A 262 33.98 -0.10 2.38
N ASN A 263 33.08 -0.79 1.65
CA ASN A 263 33.23 -1.14 0.23
C ASN A 263 34.38 -2.12 -0.05
N ASP A 264 34.77 -2.90 0.96
CA ASP A 264 35.73 -3.98 0.81
C ASP A 264 35.04 -5.20 0.19
N THR A 265 35.71 -5.85 -0.76
CA THR A 265 35.18 -7.04 -1.43
C THR A 265 35.25 -8.24 -0.49
N LEU A 266 34.08 -8.73 -0.10
CA LEU A 266 33.93 -9.87 0.78
C LEU A 266 34.40 -11.14 0.09
N GLU A 267 34.92 -12.07 0.90
CA GLU A 267 35.55 -13.30 0.46
C GLU A 267 35.02 -14.48 1.26
N ASP A 268 33.70 -14.61 1.27
CA ASP A 268 33.00 -15.65 1.97
C ASP A 268 31.77 -16.12 1.20
N CYS A 269 31.31 -17.32 1.55
CA CYS A 269 30.11 -17.95 1.04
C CYS A 269 29.40 -18.60 2.22
N TRP A 270 28.09 -18.47 2.26
CA TRP A 270 27.29 -18.93 3.39
C TRP A 270 26.01 -19.61 2.91
N ILE A 271 25.55 -20.60 3.66
CA ILE A 271 24.24 -21.21 3.49
C ILE A 271 23.41 -21.00 4.76
N PHE A 272 22.19 -20.51 4.61
CA PHE A 272 21.24 -20.28 5.68
C PHE A 272 20.14 -21.34 5.63
N ASN A 273 19.93 -22.05 6.72
CA ASN A 273 18.78 -22.92 6.89
C ASN A 273 17.57 -22.09 7.36
N ILE A 274 16.57 -21.93 6.49
CA ILE A 274 15.39 -21.09 6.75
C ILE A 274 14.50 -21.64 7.86
N ILE A 275 14.56 -22.95 8.15
CA ILE A 275 13.75 -23.55 9.23
C ILE A 275 14.49 -23.47 10.57
N GLN A 276 15.79 -23.78 10.56
CA GLN A 276 16.61 -23.80 11.78
C GLN A 276 17.14 -22.42 12.18
N HIS A 277 17.03 -21.42 11.29
CA HIS A 277 17.58 -20.07 11.46
C HIS A 277 19.09 -20.07 11.76
N SER A 278 19.83 -20.96 11.12
CA SER A 278 21.27 -21.14 11.31
C SER A 278 22.04 -20.90 10.01
N TRP A 279 23.22 -20.31 10.14
CA TRP A 279 24.15 -20.08 9.05
C TRP A 279 25.30 -21.08 9.14
N ILE A 280 25.74 -21.58 7.98
CA ILE A 280 26.93 -22.40 7.83
C ILE A 280 27.84 -21.71 6.81
N LYS A 281 29.10 -21.49 7.17
CA LYS A 281 30.09 -20.93 6.25
C LYS A 281 30.63 -22.03 5.34
N LEU A 282 30.65 -21.76 4.04
CA LEU A 282 31.17 -22.67 3.02
C LEU A 282 32.59 -22.27 2.64
N ASP A 283 33.50 -23.24 2.62
CA ASP A 283 34.90 -23.04 2.22
C ASP A 283 35.04 -23.10 0.70
N VAL A 284 34.67 -22.00 0.04
CA VAL A 284 34.76 -21.88 -1.42
C VAL A 284 36.03 -21.11 -1.82
N PRO A 285 36.62 -21.39 -3.00
CA PRO A 285 37.79 -20.67 -3.47
C PRO A 285 37.55 -19.16 -3.65
N HIS A 286 38.62 -18.35 -3.57
CA HIS A 286 38.55 -16.90 -3.84
C HIS A 286 37.94 -16.55 -5.20
N SER A 287 38.14 -17.42 -6.20
CA SER A 287 37.53 -17.23 -7.52
C SER A 287 36.01 -17.34 -7.50
N VAL A 288 35.40 -17.89 -6.46
CA VAL A 288 33.94 -17.95 -6.29
C VAL A 288 33.47 -16.75 -5.47
N SER A 289 34.08 -16.52 -4.29
CA SER A 289 33.57 -15.59 -3.29
C SER A 289 34.11 -14.16 -3.38
N LYS A 290 35.36 -13.94 -3.82
CA LYS A 290 36.01 -12.61 -3.85
C LYS A 290 35.55 -11.76 -5.03
N ARG A 291 34.25 -11.47 -5.09
CA ARG A 291 33.63 -10.71 -6.16
C ARG A 291 32.30 -10.10 -5.72
N PHE A 292 31.88 -9.05 -6.40
CA PHE A 292 30.57 -8.41 -6.24
C PHE A 292 29.91 -8.17 -7.60
N ALA A 293 28.62 -7.80 -7.59
CA ALA A 293 27.80 -7.61 -8.79
C ALA A 293 27.86 -8.80 -9.78
N HIS A 294 27.93 -10.00 -9.23
CA HIS A 294 27.89 -11.28 -9.95
C HIS A 294 26.51 -11.92 -9.77
N SER A 295 26.27 -13.02 -10.49
CA SER A 295 25.06 -13.84 -10.32
C SER A 295 25.38 -15.21 -9.75
N LEU A 296 24.42 -15.76 -9.03
CA LEU A 296 24.44 -17.11 -8.47
C LEU A 296 23.19 -17.86 -8.92
N SER A 297 23.34 -19.14 -9.24
CA SER A 297 22.22 -20.06 -9.44
C SER A 297 22.61 -21.45 -8.97
N VAL A 298 21.65 -22.32 -8.76
CA VAL A 298 21.90 -23.70 -8.31
C VAL A 298 21.12 -24.68 -9.17
N PHE A 299 21.69 -25.85 -9.40
CA PHE A 299 20.99 -27.00 -9.95
C PHE A 299 21.11 -28.19 -9.01
N ILE A 300 19.99 -28.84 -8.76
CA ILE A 300 19.87 -29.93 -7.80
C ILE A 300 20.07 -31.24 -8.56
N MET A 301 21.11 -31.99 -8.23
CA MET A 301 21.35 -33.32 -8.78
C MET A 301 20.65 -34.39 -7.95
N SER A 302 20.76 -34.28 -6.63
CA SER A 302 20.06 -35.12 -5.66
C SER A 302 19.84 -34.32 -4.36
N PRO A 303 19.07 -34.84 -3.39
CA PRO A 303 18.93 -34.19 -2.10
C PRO A 303 20.27 -33.95 -1.37
N HIS A 304 21.30 -34.71 -1.72
CA HIS A 304 22.62 -34.71 -1.11
C HIS A 304 23.73 -34.10 -2.00
N CYS A 305 23.39 -33.66 -3.21
CA CYS A 305 24.34 -33.12 -4.18
C CYS A 305 23.68 -32.00 -4.98
N VAL A 306 24.20 -30.78 -4.80
CA VAL A 306 23.73 -29.57 -5.46
C VAL A 306 24.94 -28.89 -6.08
N TRP A 307 24.81 -28.41 -7.29
CA TRP A 307 25.86 -27.64 -7.92
C TRP A 307 25.47 -26.18 -7.95
N MET A 308 26.37 -25.36 -7.43
CA MET A 308 26.28 -23.92 -7.43
C MET A 308 27.03 -23.35 -8.62
N VAL A 309 26.43 -22.40 -9.32
CA VAL A 309 27.01 -21.74 -10.48
C VAL A 309 27.15 -20.26 -10.22
N THR A 310 28.39 -19.79 -10.23
CA THR A 310 28.74 -18.38 -10.06
C THR A 310 29.15 -17.82 -11.41
N ALA A 311 28.55 -16.71 -11.83
CA ALA A 311 28.81 -16.11 -13.14
C ALA A 311 29.05 -14.60 -13.09
N GLY A 312 30.09 -14.15 -13.80
CA GLY A 312 30.45 -12.75 -13.94
C GLY A 312 30.96 -12.13 -12.64
N GLY A 313 30.88 -10.80 -12.55
CA GLY A 313 31.29 -10.04 -11.38
C GLY A 313 32.53 -9.18 -11.55
N ILE A 314 32.85 -8.49 -10.48
CA ILE A 314 33.94 -7.52 -10.36
C ILE A 314 34.78 -7.91 -9.13
N VAL A 315 36.10 -7.81 -9.24
CA VAL A 315 37.03 -8.32 -8.20
C VAL A 315 37.50 -7.28 -7.19
N ASP A 316 37.42 -5.99 -7.51
CA ASP A 316 37.89 -4.91 -6.64
C ASP A 316 37.24 -3.54 -6.98
N ILE A 317 37.56 -2.52 -6.18
CA ILE A 317 37.05 -1.13 -6.30
C ILE A 317 37.45 -0.42 -7.59
N THR A 318 38.43 -0.94 -8.34
CA THR A 318 38.83 -0.37 -9.65
C THR A 318 37.89 -0.79 -10.77
N TRP A 319 36.79 -1.48 -10.44
CA TRP A 319 35.82 -2.02 -11.38
C TRP A 319 36.43 -3.05 -12.35
N LYS A 320 37.49 -3.72 -11.92
CA LYS A 320 38.15 -4.78 -12.68
C LYS A 320 37.23 -5.99 -12.81
N LEU A 321 36.90 -6.32 -14.05
CA LEU A 321 36.02 -7.43 -14.37
C LEU A 321 36.71 -8.78 -14.13
N VAL A 322 35.92 -9.76 -13.70
CA VAL A 322 36.32 -11.15 -13.77
C VAL A 322 36.50 -11.53 -15.25
N THR A 323 37.61 -12.19 -15.54
CA THR A 323 38.00 -12.62 -16.90
C THR A 323 38.12 -14.14 -16.99
N ASN A 324 38.15 -14.65 -18.22
CA ASN A 324 38.29 -16.08 -18.50
C ASN A 324 39.62 -16.60 -17.89
N PRO A 325 39.64 -17.80 -17.28
CA PRO A 325 38.60 -18.83 -17.24
C PRO A 325 37.62 -18.71 -16.07
N LYS A 326 37.79 -17.74 -15.18
CA LYS A 326 37.04 -17.62 -13.91
C LYS A 326 35.71 -16.88 -14.06
N VAL A 327 35.27 -16.60 -15.28
CA VAL A 327 33.99 -15.92 -15.56
C VAL A 327 32.85 -16.75 -15.01
N VAL A 328 32.89 -18.06 -15.21
CA VAL A 328 31.95 -19.00 -14.63
C VAL A 328 32.71 -20.01 -13.78
N MET A 329 32.20 -20.21 -12.58
CA MET A 329 32.66 -21.22 -11.64
C MET A 329 31.49 -22.16 -11.35
N LEU A 330 31.76 -23.45 -11.39
CA LEU A 330 30.83 -24.51 -11.06
C LEU A 330 31.34 -25.20 -9.79
N THR A 331 30.63 -25.06 -8.69
CA THR A 331 31.03 -25.55 -7.36
C THR A 331 30.05 -26.61 -6.88
N GLU A 332 30.56 -27.81 -6.64
CA GLU A 332 29.80 -28.91 -6.07
C GLU A 332 29.57 -28.67 -4.56
N LEU A 333 28.33 -28.82 -4.11
CA LEU A 333 27.95 -28.83 -2.71
C LEU A 333 27.39 -30.22 -2.39
N VAL A 334 27.95 -30.87 -1.39
CA VAL A 334 27.56 -32.22 -0.96
C VAL A 334 27.21 -32.24 0.50
N THR A 335 26.21 -33.02 0.88
CA THR A 335 25.91 -33.26 2.31
C THR A 335 26.72 -34.46 2.80
N ASN A 336 27.38 -34.32 3.96
CA ASN A 336 28.06 -35.44 4.61
C ASN A 336 27.05 -36.42 5.27
N SER A 337 27.56 -37.46 5.93
CA SER A 337 26.72 -38.45 6.64
C SER A 337 25.93 -37.89 7.82
N LYS A 338 26.20 -36.65 8.24
CA LYS A 338 25.47 -35.90 9.26
C LYS A 338 24.54 -34.82 8.67
N GLU A 339 24.34 -34.83 7.36
CA GLU A 339 23.54 -33.85 6.60
C GLU A 339 24.09 -32.40 6.63
N GLU A 340 25.38 -32.23 6.96
CA GLU A 340 26.03 -30.92 6.90
C GLU A 340 26.58 -30.68 5.49
N TRP A 341 26.37 -29.46 4.98
CA TRP A 341 26.85 -29.06 3.66
C TRP A 341 28.36 -28.81 3.66
N ALA A 342 29.04 -29.41 2.70
CA ALA A 342 30.46 -29.22 2.43
C ALA A 342 30.68 -28.89 0.95
N VAL A 343 31.79 -28.20 0.68
CA VAL A 343 32.22 -27.86 -0.68
C VAL A 343 33.02 -29.03 -1.25
N GLY A 344 32.57 -29.54 -2.39
CA GLY A 344 33.28 -30.53 -3.21
C GLY A 344 34.15 -29.86 -4.27
N ASP A 345 34.12 -30.41 -5.49
CA ASP A 345 34.93 -29.87 -6.58
C ASP A 345 34.47 -28.47 -7.04
N THR A 346 35.43 -27.60 -7.33
CA THR A 346 35.16 -26.30 -7.97
C THR A 346 35.89 -26.21 -9.30
N LEU A 347 35.13 -26.03 -10.37
CA LEU A 347 35.61 -26.04 -11.75
C LEU A 347 35.43 -24.65 -12.37
N ASP A 348 36.45 -24.17 -13.06
CA ASP A 348 36.35 -22.98 -13.91
C ASP A 348 35.91 -23.34 -15.34
N THR A 349 35.84 -22.36 -16.24
CA THR A 349 35.41 -22.60 -17.64
C THR A 349 36.25 -23.65 -18.37
N ASN A 350 37.53 -23.82 -18.01
CA ASN A 350 38.39 -24.83 -18.61
C ASN A 350 38.14 -26.21 -17.99
N GLY A 351 38.04 -26.27 -16.65
CA GLY A 351 37.73 -27.50 -15.92
C GLY A 351 36.37 -28.09 -16.31
N ILE A 352 35.37 -27.24 -16.52
CA ILE A 352 34.03 -27.61 -17.00
C ILE A 352 34.08 -28.29 -18.37
N ASN A 353 34.97 -27.84 -19.26
CA ASN A 353 35.13 -28.42 -20.60
C ASN A 353 35.92 -29.73 -20.61
N SER A 354 36.52 -30.12 -19.49
CA SER A 354 37.31 -31.34 -19.40
C SER A 354 36.45 -32.59 -19.58
N GLU A 355 37.02 -33.61 -20.24
CA GLU A 355 36.34 -34.89 -20.44
C GLU A 355 36.05 -35.61 -19.10
N GLU A 356 36.85 -35.33 -18.09
CA GLU A 356 36.70 -35.86 -16.73
C GLU A 356 35.47 -35.28 -16.02
N CYS A 357 35.25 -33.96 -16.10
CA CYS A 357 34.03 -33.32 -15.60
C CYS A 357 32.78 -33.87 -16.29
N LYS A 358 32.81 -34.00 -17.63
CA LYS A 358 31.69 -34.56 -18.39
C LYS A 358 31.37 -35.99 -17.98
N LYS A 359 32.39 -36.83 -17.78
CA LYS A 359 32.23 -38.19 -17.27
C LYS A 359 31.65 -38.22 -15.86
N LYS A 360 32.18 -37.41 -14.93
CA LYS A 360 31.67 -37.32 -13.56
C LYS A 360 30.19 -36.89 -13.54
N TYR A 361 29.85 -35.86 -14.30
CA TYR A 361 28.47 -35.37 -14.43
C TYR A 361 27.53 -36.42 -15.04
N GLN A 362 27.93 -37.09 -16.12
CA GLN A 362 27.16 -38.17 -16.72
C GLN A 362 26.98 -39.37 -15.78
N GLN A 363 28.03 -39.74 -15.03
CA GLN A 363 27.96 -40.80 -14.02
C GLN A 363 26.99 -40.44 -12.90
N GLN A 364 27.03 -39.20 -12.40
CA GLN A 364 26.09 -38.71 -11.39
C GLN A 364 24.65 -38.70 -11.92
N LEU A 365 24.40 -38.23 -13.14
CA LEU A 365 23.09 -38.30 -13.79
C LEU A 365 22.59 -39.75 -13.91
N GLN A 366 23.46 -40.68 -14.32
CA GLN A 366 23.11 -42.10 -14.41
C GLN A 366 22.85 -42.72 -13.03
N LEU A 367 23.64 -42.35 -12.01
CA LEU A 367 23.46 -42.80 -10.63
C LEU A 367 22.12 -42.30 -10.08
N VAL A 368 21.82 -41.01 -10.23
CA VAL A 368 20.53 -40.42 -9.82
C VAL A 368 19.39 -41.10 -10.56
N ARG A 369 19.48 -41.26 -11.88
CA ARG A 369 18.45 -41.96 -12.67
C ARG A 369 18.27 -43.42 -12.21
N ARG A 370 19.35 -44.09 -11.83
CA ARG A 370 19.33 -45.46 -11.30
C ARG A 370 18.74 -45.51 -9.89
N MET A 371 19.12 -44.60 -8.99
CA MET A 371 18.53 -44.47 -7.66
C MET A 371 17.03 -44.19 -7.75
N TRP A 372 16.63 -43.27 -8.63
CA TRP A 372 15.22 -42.96 -8.90
C TRP A 372 14.47 -44.18 -9.42
N LEU A 373 15.05 -44.93 -10.36
CA LEU A 373 14.47 -46.18 -10.87
C LEU A 373 14.43 -47.29 -9.81
N GLU A 374 15.47 -47.45 -8.99
CA GLU A 374 15.55 -48.43 -7.90
C GLU A 374 14.58 -48.10 -6.76
N GLU A 375 14.36 -46.82 -6.46
CA GLU A 375 13.40 -46.35 -5.46
C GLU A 375 11.95 -46.49 -5.96
N TYR A 376 11.71 -46.31 -7.26
CA TYR A 376 10.42 -46.58 -7.90
C TYR A 376 10.15 -48.08 -8.14
N GLN A 377 11.20 -48.92 -8.25
CA GLN A 377 11.08 -50.35 -8.59
C GLN A 377 11.33 -51.31 -7.41
N LYS A 378 11.71 -50.84 -6.21
CA LYS A 378 11.92 -51.73 -5.05
C LYS A 378 10.62 -52.40 -4.61
N PRO A 379 10.48 -53.74 -4.74
CA PRO A 379 9.46 -54.47 -4.01
C PRO A 379 9.92 -54.55 -2.55
N ARG A 380 9.20 -53.90 -1.63
CA ARG A 380 9.52 -53.98 -0.19
C ARG A 380 9.31 -55.42 0.28
N LYS A 381 10.39 -56.17 0.54
CA LYS A 381 10.36 -57.51 1.14
C LYS A 381 11.13 -57.50 2.47
N GLY A 382 10.39 -57.79 3.54
CA GLY A 382 10.86 -57.96 4.91
C GLY A 382 9.78 -57.48 5.86
N ASP A 383 9.14 -58.43 6.55
CA ASP A 383 8.07 -58.28 7.56
C ASP A 383 6.62 -58.27 7.04
N THR A 384 6.27 -59.15 6.09
CA THR A 384 4.87 -59.27 5.63
C THR A 384 3.85 -59.51 6.74
N ALA A 385 4.18 -60.19 7.84
CA ALA A 385 3.19 -60.42 8.91
C ALA A 385 2.98 -59.21 9.83
N ASP A 386 4.06 -58.56 10.26
CA ASP A 386 4.00 -57.40 11.18
C ASP A 386 3.65 -56.11 10.42
N ILE A 387 4.05 -56.01 9.16
CA ILE A 387 3.61 -54.97 8.23
C ILE A 387 2.17 -55.23 7.79
N GLU A 388 1.70 -56.46 7.52
CA GLU A 388 0.26 -56.65 7.21
C GLU A 388 -0.60 -56.28 8.40
N GLN A 389 -0.18 -56.59 9.63
CA GLN A 389 -0.90 -56.21 10.83
C GLN A 389 -0.85 -54.69 11.06
N THR A 390 0.33 -54.09 10.92
CA THR A 390 0.52 -52.63 11.05
C THR A 390 -0.16 -51.86 9.92
N VAL A 391 -0.15 -52.37 8.69
CA VAL A 391 -0.85 -51.84 7.51
C VAL A 391 -2.35 -52.08 7.60
N GLN A 392 -2.83 -53.17 8.21
CA GLN A 392 -4.25 -53.34 8.48
C GLN A 392 -4.73 -52.31 9.51
N VAL A 393 -3.98 -52.11 10.59
CA VAL A 393 -4.26 -51.09 11.61
C VAL A 393 -4.17 -49.68 11.01
N LEU A 394 -3.09 -49.35 10.29
CA LEU A 394 -2.94 -48.09 9.59
C LEU A 394 -3.97 -47.91 8.48
N ASN A 395 -4.40 -48.96 7.77
CA ASN A 395 -5.46 -48.85 6.76
C ASN A 395 -6.83 -48.69 7.41
N GLU A 396 -7.06 -49.24 8.60
CA GLU A 396 -8.27 -48.96 9.39
C GLU A 396 -8.25 -47.55 9.94
N GLU A 397 -7.11 -47.05 10.42
CA GLU A 397 -6.92 -45.66 10.83
C GLU A 397 -7.03 -44.69 9.66
N ILE A 398 -6.38 -44.97 8.52
CA ILE A 398 -6.50 -44.20 7.28
C ILE A 398 -7.93 -44.27 6.79
N ARG A 399 -8.64 -45.41 6.83
CA ARG A 399 -10.07 -45.46 6.47
C ARG A 399 -10.92 -44.64 7.42
N ARG A 400 -10.63 -44.65 8.72
CA ARG A 400 -11.32 -43.84 9.73
C ARG A 400 -11.04 -42.35 9.54
N TYR A 401 -9.80 -41.99 9.22
CA TYR A 401 -9.35 -40.62 8.95
C TYR A 401 -9.86 -40.13 7.59
N CYS A 402 -9.87 -40.96 6.55
CA CYS A 402 -10.49 -40.68 5.26
C CYS A 402 -12.00 -40.54 5.38
N HIS A 403 -12.67 -41.36 6.20
CA HIS A 403 -14.09 -41.17 6.49
C HIS A 403 -14.33 -39.87 7.26
N GLN A 404 -13.50 -39.54 8.25
CA GLN A 404 -13.59 -38.25 8.97
C GLN A 404 -13.29 -37.06 8.07
N LEU A 405 -12.32 -37.18 7.15
CA LEU A 405 -12.00 -36.17 6.15
C LEU A 405 -13.11 -36.07 5.10
N GLN A 406 -13.75 -37.17 4.70
CA GLN A 406 -14.90 -37.14 3.79
C GLN A 406 -16.13 -36.53 4.45
N GLU A 407 -16.37 -36.80 5.73
CA GLU A 407 -17.44 -36.14 6.49
C GLU A 407 -17.12 -34.65 6.73
N ARG A 408 -15.86 -34.30 7.04
CA ARG A 408 -15.41 -32.90 7.11
C ARG A 408 -15.43 -32.20 5.75
N ASP A 409 -15.13 -32.89 4.67
CA ASP A 409 -15.22 -32.36 3.30
C ASP A 409 -16.68 -32.20 2.89
N ARG A 410 -17.59 -33.10 3.33
CA ARG A 410 -19.03 -32.92 3.16
C ARG A 410 -19.55 -31.75 3.98
N GLU A 411 -19.15 -31.62 5.24
CA GLU A 411 -19.48 -30.47 6.08
C GLU A 411 -18.91 -29.18 5.48
N HIS A 412 -17.65 -29.19 5.05
CA HIS A 412 -17.02 -28.07 4.36
C HIS A 412 -17.71 -27.77 3.02
N GLN A 413 -18.15 -28.77 2.27
CA GLN A 413 -18.91 -28.58 1.03
C GLN A 413 -20.28 -27.97 1.32
N VAL A 414 -20.98 -28.42 2.37
CA VAL A 414 -22.24 -27.81 2.82
C VAL A 414 -22.01 -26.38 3.28
N ILE A 415 -20.96 -26.11 4.08
CA ILE A 415 -20.59 -24.76 4.51
C ILE A 415 -20.16 -23.89 3.32
N LEU A 416 -19.43 -24.43 2.35
CA LEU A 416 -19.06 -23.75 1.11
C LEU A 416 -20.29 -23.45 0.26
N GLN A 417 -21.24 -24.38 0.20
CA GLN A 417 -22.49 -24.21 -0.54
C GLN A 417 -23.38 -23.17 0.14
N GLU A 418 -23.49 -23.18 1.47
CA GLU A 418 -24.13 -22.15 2.28
C GLU A 418 -23.41 -20.80 2.19
N LEU A 419 -22.07 -20.78 2.14
CA LEU A 419 -21.27 -19.56 1.94
C LEU A 419 -21.41 -19.05 0.52
N GLN A 420 -21.52 -19.92 -0.48
CA GLN A 420 -21.76 -19.55 -1.86
C GLN A 420 -23.19 -19.06 -2.08
N GLU A 421 -24.19 -19.65 -1.41
CA GLU A 421 -25.56 -19.17 -1.37
C GLU A 421 -25.64 -17.84 -0.63
N LYS A 422 -25.07 -17.72 0.58
CA LYS A 422 -24.96 -16.44 1.29
C LYS A 422 -24.16 -15.41 0.51
N SER A 423 -23.13 -15.81 -0.24
CA SER A 423 -22.36 -14.91 -1.10
C SER A 423 -23.17 -14.50 -2.32
N ARG A 424 -23.97 -15.40 -2.91
CA ARG A 424 -24.93 -15.06 -3.97
C ARG A 424 -26.06 -14.17 -3.47
N ASP A 425 -26.59 -14.43 -2.29
CA ASP A 425 -27.62 -13.63 -1.64
C ASP A 425 -27.06 -12.28 -1.20
N LEU A 426 -25.81 -12.24 -0.71
CA LEU A 426 -25.10 -11.02 -0.40
C LEU A 426 -24.78 -10.25 -1.68
N LEU A 427 -24.40 -10.91 -2.77
CA LEU A 427 -24.13 -10.26 -4.06
C LEU A 427 -25.44 -9.77 -4.69
N GLN A 428 -26.53 -10.53 -4.61
CA GLN A 428 -27.86 -10.11 -5.04
C GLN A 428 -28.41 -9.00 -4.15
N SER A 429 -28.17 -9.04 -2.85
CA SER A 429 -28.55 -7.98 -1.90
C SER A 429 -27.68 -6.74 -2.11
N GLN A 430 -26.39 -6.90 -2.34
CA GLN A 430 -25.47 -5.81 -2.69
C GLN A 430 -25.81 -5.24 -4.06
N GLU A 431 -26.17 -6.04 -5.05
CA GLU A 431 -26.64 -5.58 -6.37
C GLU A 431 -28.04 -4.98 -6.29
N ALA A 432 -28.94 -5.49 -5.46
CA ALA A 432 -30.25 -4.90 -5.21
C ALA A 432 -30.11 -3.58 -4.47
N VAL A 433 -29.21 -3.49 -3.49
CA VAL A 433 -28.82 -2.24 -2.82
C VAL A 433 -28.12 -1.31 -3.79
N ARG A 434 -27.23 -1.80 -4.67
CA ARG A 434 -26.54 -0.99 -5.67
C ARG A 434 -27.49 -0.51 -6.77
N ARG A 435 -28.49 -1.31 -7.15
CA ARG A 435 -29.61 -0.94 -8.06
C ARG A 435 -30.60 -0.01 -7.37
N TYR A 436 -30.88 -0.18 -6.09
CA TYR A 436 -31.72 0.73 -5.30
C TYR A 436 -31.00 2.06 -5.05
N GLN A 437 -29.68 2.03 -4.81
CA GLN A 437 -28.82 3.21 -4.72
C GLN A 437 -28.67 3.88 -6.08
N GLN A 438 -28.49 3.13 -7.17
CA GLN A 438 -28.46 3.67 -8.54
C GLN A 438 -29.82 4.23 -8.97
N GLN A 439 -30.93 3.56 -8.67
CA GLN A 439 -32.28 4.08 -8.93
C GLN A 439 -32.59 5.30 -8.05
N ALA A 440 -32.11 5.34 -6.80
CA ALA A 440 -32.20 6.50 -5.92
C ALA A 440 -31.26 7.65 -6.34
N LEU A 441 -30.18 7.37 -7.08
CA LEU A 441 -29.25 8.35 -7.65
C LEU A 441 -29.67 8.87 -9.05
N THR A 442 -30.62 8.21 -9.72
CA THR A 442 -31.13 8.63 -11.03
C THR A 442 -32.37 9.51 -10.96
N ASP A 443 -33.02 9.60 -9.79
CA ASP A 443 -34.21 10.44 -9.57
C ASP A 443 -33.88 11.60 -8.61
N ASP A 444 -32.82 12.34 -8.94
CA ASP A 444 -32.45 13.53 -8.19
C ASP A 444 -33.42 14.67 -8.49
N HIS A 445 -34.60 14.59 -7.86
CA HIS A 445 -35.67 15.60 -7.87
C HIS A 445 -35.21 17.01 -7.44
N TRP A 446 -34.01 17.12 -6.86
CA TRP A 446 -33.37 18.38 -6.46
C TRP A 446 -32.46 18.96 -7.56
N VAL A 447 -32.20 18.24 -8.65
CA VAL A 447 -31.40 18.74 -9.77
C VAL A 447 -32.23 19.72 -10.57
N ILE A 448 -31.71 20.94 -10.69
CA ILE A 448 -32.35 22.02 -11.45
C ILE A 448 -31.56 22.29 -12.73
N ASN A 449 -32.26 22.70 -13.78
CA ASN A 449 -31.59 23.22 -14.96
C ASN A 449 -31.06 24.62 -14.64
N LYS A 450 -29.79 24.90 -15.02
CA LYS A 450 -29.15 26.19 -14.83
C LYS A 450 -29.93 27.33 -15.47
N ASP A 451 -30.58 27.08 -16.61
CA ASP A 451 -31.36 28.09 -17.34
C ASP A 451 -32.63 28.54 -16.60
N GLU A 452 -33.06 27.78 -15.57
CA GLU A 452 -34.18 28.18 -14.69
C GLU A 452 -33.77 29.20 -13.61
N VAL A 453 -32.46 29.49 -13.48
CA VAL A 453 -31.91 30.36 -12.44
C VAL A 453 -31.42 31.67 -13.05
N ILE A 454 -32.08 32.78 -12.69
CA ILE A 454 -31.66 34.12 -13.10
C ILE A 454 -30.84 34.74 -11.97
N LEU A 455 -29.54 34.93 -12.19
CA LEU A 455 -28.67 35.63 -11.24
C LEU A 455 -28.89 37.14 -11.31
N THR A 456 -29.04 37.79 -10.16
CA THR A 456 -29.09 39.25 -10.07
C THR A 456 -27.68 39.82 -9.84
N LYS A 457 -27.56 41.15 -9.83
CA LYS A 457 -26.30 41.86 -9.50
C LYS A 457 -26.07 42.00 -7.98
N GLU A 458 -27.04 41.60 -7.15
CA GLU A 458 -26.96 41.74 -5.70
C GLU A 458 -26.12 40.60 -5.10
N GLU A 459 -24.88 40.92 -4.72
CA GLU A 459 -23.96 40.00 -4.06
C GLU A 459 -24.17 40.04 -2.55
N LEU A 460 -24.43 38.88 -1.94
CA LEU A 460 -24.64 38.73 -0.50
C LEU A 460 -23.34 38.48 0.25
N GLY A 461 -22.36 37.87 -0.43
CA GLY A 461 -21.04 37.63 0.12
C GLY A 461 -20.14 36.83 -0.81
N ARG A 462 -18.83 36.92 -0.58
CA ARG A 462 -17.80 36.24 -1.37
C ARG A 462 -16.76 35.62 -0.46
N GLY A 463 -16.59 34.31 -0.62
CA GLY A 463 -15.55 33.54 0.05
C GLY A 463 -14.44 33.13 -0.92
N SER A 464 -13.45 32.42 -0.38
CA SER A 464 -12.32 31.84 -1.13
C SER A 464 -12.76 30.77 -2.13
N TYR A 465 -13.89 30.11 -1.90
CA TYR A 465 -14.36 28.97 -2.70
C TYR A 465 -15.62 29.26 -3.54
N ALA A 466 -16.40 30.28 -3.17
CA ALA A 466 -17.67 30.59 -3.81
C ALA A 466 -18.06 32.07 -3.70
N VAL A 467 -18.97 32.50 -4.57
CA VAL A 467 -19.73 33.75 -4.44
C VAL A 467 -21.20 33.45 -4.21
N VAL A 468 -21.83 34.16 -3.27
CA VAL A 468 -23.26 34.05 -2.97
C VAL A 468 -23.96 35.30 -3.48
N THR A 469 -24.95 35.11 -4.35
CA THR A 469 -25.72 36.18 -4.97
C THR A 469 -27.21 35.94 -4.79
N VAL A 470 -28.02 37.00 -4.84
CA VAL A 470 -29.47 36.84 -4.96
C VAL A 470 -29.79 36.37 -6.36
N GLY A 471 -30.59 35.31 -6.47
CA GLY A 471 -31.14 34.82 -7.73
C GLY A 471 -32.66 34.77 -7.71
N ILE A 472 -33.25 34.53 -8.88
CA ILE A 472 -34.66 34.24 -9.05
C ILE A 472 -34.76 32.82 -9.62
N PHE A 473 -35.49 31.95 -8.93
CA PHE A 473 -35.78 30.59 -9.37
C PHE A 473 -37.29 30.36 -9.31
N ARG A 474 -37.92 30.04 -10.45
CA ARG A 474 -39.37 29.83 -10.59
C ARG A 474 -40.23 30.93 -9.93
N GLY A 475 -39.78 32.18 -10.03
CA GLY A 475 -40.46 33.36 -9.47
C GLY A 475 -40.16 33.67 -8.00
N LEU A 476 -39.37 32.84 -7.30
CA LEU A 476 -38.96 33.08 -5.92
C LEU A 476 -37.54 33.66 -5.84
N ARG A 477 -37.33 34.61 -4.92
CA ARG A 477 -35.98 35.09 -4.58
C ARG A 477 -35.27 34.04 -3.74
N VAL A 478 -34.06 33.68 -4.15
CA VAL A 478 -33.24 32.62 -3.54
C VAL A 478 -31.81 33.12 -3.34
N ALA A 479 -31.08 32.49 -2.42
CA ALA A 479 -29.63 32.66 -2.35
C ALA A 479 -28.97 31.62 -3.28
N VAL A 480 -28.06 32.07 -4.15
CA VAL A 480 -27.36 31.23 -5.12
C VAL A 480 -25.86 31.26 -4.83
N LYS A 481 -25.33 30.15 -4.33
CA LYS A 481 -23.89 29.93 -4.11
C LYS A 481 -23.30 29.35 -5.40
N SER A 482 -22.43 30.12 -6.04
CA SER A 482 -21.70 29.75 -7.26
C SER A 482 -20.25 29.44 -6.93
N LEU A 483 -19.79 28.22 -7.20
CA LEU A 483 -18.39 27.85 -7.00
C LEU A 483 -17.47 28.54 -8.03
N HIS A 484 -16.26 28.93 -7.63
CA HIS A 484 -15.27 29.51 -8.56
C HIS A 484 -14.77 28.45 -9.55
N THR A 485 -14.70 28.80 -10.84
CA THR A 485 -14.29 27.90 -11.95
C THR A 485 -12.91 27.27 -11.78
N ILE A 486 -11.96 27.97 -11.15
CA ILE A 486 -10.57 27.52 -10.92
C ILE A 486 -10.47 26.35 -9.93
N ILE A 487 -11.55 26.04 -9.20
CA ILE A 487 -11.56 25.10 -8.08
C ILE A 487 -12.22 23.76 -8.48
N ILE A 488 -12.69 23.61 -9.72
CA ILE A 488 -13.38 22.39 -10.17
C ILE A 488 -12.35 21.26 -10.42
N SER A 489 -12.12 20.43 -9.41
CA SER A 489 -11.39 19.15 -9.48
C SER A 489 -12.34 18.00 -9.16
N ASP A 490 -12.00 16.77 -9.55
CA ASP A 490 -12.81 15.57 -9.22
C ASP A 490 -13.03 15.41 -7.71
N TYR A 491 -12.06 15.85 -6.89
CA TYR A 491 -12.16 15.90 -5.44
C TYR A 491 -13.25 16.87 -4.95
N ASN A 492 -13.30 18.08 -5.51
CA ASN A 492 -14.29 19.10 -5.12
C ASN A 492 -15.70 18.77 -5.63
N LEU A 493 -15.81 18.06 -6.75
CA LEU A 493 -17.09 17.53 -7.24
C LEU A 493 -17.64 16.41 -6.35
N ALA A 494 -16.76 15.56 -5.77
CA ALA A 494 -17.16 14.56 -4.80
C ALA A 494 -17.64 15.19 -3.48
N LEU A 495 -16.92 16.21 -2.97
CA LEU A 495 -17.35 16.97 -1.79
C LEU A 495 -18.69 17.69 -2.00
N PHE A 496 -18.88 18.29 -3.18
CA PHE A 496 -20.14 18.93 -3.56
C PHE A 496 -21.30 17.92 -3.61
N SER A 497 -21.09 16.77 -4.25
CA SER A 497 -22.11 15.72 -4.34
C SER A 497 -22.52 15.20 -2.95
N ARG A 498 -21.55 15.10 -2.02
CA ARG A 498 -21.81 14.76 -0.62
C ARG A 498 -22.64 15.83 0.09
N GLU A 499 -22.28 17.09 -0.05
CA GLU A 499 -23.01 18.21 0.53
C GLU A 499 -24.48 18.20 0.05
N MET A 500 -24.72 18.02 -1.25
CA MET A 500 -26.07 17.97 -1.82
C MET A 500 -26.87 16.74 -1.35
N ASN A 501 -26.21 15.60 -1.12
CA ASN A 501 -26.87 14.42 -0.56
C ASN A 501 -27.39 14.68 0.87
N ILE A 502 -26.60 15.36 1.70
CA ILE A 502 -27.02 15.71 3.06
C ILE A 502 -28.11 16.78 3.01
N ALA A 503 -27.88 17.87 2.27
CA ALA A 503 -28.78 19.01 2.19
C ALA A 503 -30.18 18.63 1.65
N SER A 504 -30.26 17.71 0.68
CA SER A 504 -31.55 17.24 0.13
C SER A 504 -32.40 16.42 1.11
N ARG A 505 -31.80 15.86 2.16
CA ARG A 505 -32.46 14.95 3.11
C ARG A 505 -32.86 15.61 4.43
N VAL A 506 -32.38 16.82 4.70
CA VAL A 506 -32.65 17.55 5.94
C VAL A 506 -33.74 18.61 5.71
N ARG A 507 -34.78 18.59 6.56
CA ARG A 507 -35.86 19.58 6.54
C ARG A 507 -36.25 19.93 7.96
N HIS A 508 -35.92 21.14 8.39
CA HIS A 508 -36.21 21.61 9.74
C HIS A 508 -36.31 23.15 9.74
N PRO A 509 -37.22 23.77 10.52
CA PRO A 509 -37.38 25.23 10.54
C PRO A 509 -36.10 26.01 10.86
N ASN A 510 -35.23 25.47 11.71
CA ASN A 510 -33.95 26.09 12.10
C ASN A 510 -32.74 25.64 11.27
N LEU A 511 -32.99 25.06 10.10
CA LEU A 511 -31.98 24.72 9.10
C LEU A 511 -32.32 25.47 7.82
N VAL A 512 -31.31 26.05 7.17
CA VAL A 512 -31.50 26.79 5.92
C VAL A 512 -32.02 25.83 4.85
N GLN A 513 -33.21 26.10 4.33
CA GLN A 513 -33.88 25.21 3.39
C GLN A 513 -33.13 25.14 2.07
N PHE A 514 -32.60 23.95 1.77
CA PHE A 514 -32.08 23.61 0.46
C PHE A 514 -33.21 23.48 -0.56
N ILE A 515 -33.04 24.09 -1.73
CA ILE A 515 -34.03 24.12 -2.81
C ILE A 515 -33.61 23.21 -3.95
N GLY A 516 -32.34 23.24 -4.34
CA GLY A 516 -31.82 22.43 -5.43
C GLY A 516 -30.41 22.82 -5.85
N ALA A 517 -29.83 22.06 -6.78
CA ALA A 517 -28.50 22.34 -7.29
C ALA A 517 -28.30 21.90 -8.74
N THR A 518 -27.36 22.52 -9.44
CA THR A 518 -26.98 22.14 -10.81
C THR A 518 -25.86 21.09 -10.78
N LYS A 519 -25.94 20.09 -11.66
CA LYS A 519 -24.91 19.03 -11.80
C LYS A 519 -23.89 19.26 -12.91
N VAL A 520 -24.24 20.03 -13.95
CA VAL A 520 -23.43 20.17 -15.17
C VAL A 520 -22.95 21.61 -15.32
N GLY A 521 -21.65 21.79 -15.60
CA GLY A 521 -21.01 23.09 -15.72
C GLY A 521 -20.54 23.64 -14.36
N ASN A 522 -20.68 24.97 -14.15
CA ASN A 522 -20.38 25.59 -12.86
C ASN A 522 -21.49 25.26 -11.86
N PRO A 523 -21.21 24.51 -10.78
CA PRO A 523 -22.24 24.09 -9.83
C PRO A 523 -22.82 25.28 -9.07
N LEU A 524 -24.14 25.36 -9.06
CA LEU A 524 -24.95 26.32 -8.31
C LEU A 524 -25.69 25.57 -7.21
N VAL A 525 -25.66 26.11 -5.99
CA VAL A 525 -26.49 25.65 -4.86
C VAL A 525 -27.52 26.71 -4.56
N LEU A 526 -28.80 26.32 -4.51
CA LEU A 526 -29.91 27.21 -4.21
C LEU A 526 -30.45 26.90 -2.82
N THR A 527 -30.59 27.95 -2.01
CA THR A 527 -31.24 27.89 -0.71
C THR A 527 -32.26 29.01 -0.55
N GLU A 528 -33.08 28.92 0.51
CA GLU A 528 -33.87 30.08 0.93
C GLU A 528 -32.97 31.29 1.18
N LEU A 529 -33.53 32.48 0.91
CA LEU A 529 -32.84 33.74 1.11
C LEU A 529 -33.01 34.20 2.57
N MET A 530 -31.89 34.45 3.24
CA MET A 530 -31.82 35.01 4.59
C MET A 530 -31.34 36.47 4.54
N SER A 531 -31.71 37.29 5.53
CA SER A 531 -31.46 38.73 5.48
C SER A 531 -30.04 39.13 5.85
N THR A 532 -29.42 38.43 6.81
CA THR A 532 -28.05 38.71 7.29
C THR A 532 -27.45 37.44 7.92
N SER A 533 -26.15 37.43 8.18
CA SER A 533 -25.54 36.45 9.10
C SER A 533 -25.44 37.02 10.52
N LEU A 534 -25.39 36.13 11.51
CA LEU A 534 -25.14 36.49 12.90
C LEU A 534 -23.80 37.22 13.05
N ASN A 535 -22.77 36.82 12.30
CA ASN A 535 -21.48 37.51 12.32
C ASN A 535 -21.59 38.97 11.87
N GLN A 536 -22.39 39.26 10.84
CA GLN A 536 -22.62 40.63 10.40
C GLN A 536 -23.44 41.42 11.42
N GLU A 537 -24.39 40.78 12.08
CA GLU A 537 -25.25 41.42 13.08
C GLU A 537 -24.47 41.79 14.35
N LEU A 538 -23.62 40.88 14.85
CA LEU A 538 -22.74 41.11 16.00
C LEU A 538 -21.74 42.27 15.76
N ARG A 539 -21.43 42.60 14.51
CA ARG A 539 -20.59 43.77 14.16
C ARG A 539 -21.38 45.09 14.15
N LYS A 540 -22.69 45.04 13.98
CA LYS A 540 -23.55 46.23 13.86
C LYS A 540 -24.09 46.67 15.23
N SER A 541 -24.56 45.73 16.03
CA SER A 541 -25.19 46.01 17.31
C SER A 541 -25.03 44.85 18.29
N GLN A 542 -25.03 45.18 19.58
CA GLN A 542 -25.09 44.19 20.64
C GLN A 542 -26.49 43.58 20.71
N LEU A 543 -26.55 42.26 20.79
CA LEU A 543 -27.82 41.53 20.95
C LEU A 543 -28.31 41.67 22.39
N THR A 544 -29.62 41.82 22.56
CA THR A 544 -30.26 41.71 23.87
C THR A 544 -30.22 40.26 24.36
N ASN A 545 -30.28 40.04 25.68
CA ASN A 545 -30.36 38.68 26.26
C ASN A 545 -31.51 37.87 25.68
N GLN A 546 -32.62 38.52 25.34
CA GLN A 546 -33.76 37.87 24.70
C GLN A 546 -33.45 37.38 23.29
N GLN A 547 -32.80 38.21 22.47
CA GLN A 547 -32.35 37.82 21.14
C GLN A 547 -31.30 36.71 21.20
N ILE A 548 -30.35 36.81 22.14
CA ILE A 548 -29.34 35.75 22.38
C ILE A 548 -30.05 34.43 22.70
N LEU A 549 -31.04 34.44 23.61
CA LEU A 549 -31.77 33.23 23.98
C LEU A 549 -32.57 32.66 22.80
N SER A 550 -33.22 33.52 22.01
CA SER A 550 -33.99 33.13 20.82
C SER A 550 -33.10 32.44 19.78
N ILE A 551 -31.97 33.09 19.43
CA ILE A 551 -30.98 32.56 18.48
C ILE A 551 -30.36 31.26 19.00
N ALA A 552 -29.93 31.23 20.27
CA ALA A 552 -29.37 30.06 20.93
C ALA A 552 -30.34 28.87 20.85
N HIS A 553 -31.61 29.09 21.19
CA HIS A 553 -32.64 28.05 21.17
C HIS A 553 -32.90 27.53 19.74
N ASN A 554 -32.98 28.43 18.77
CA ASN A 554 -33.17 28.09 17.36
C ASN A 554 -32.02 27.19 16.84
N VAL A 555 -30.77 27.61 17.06
CA VAL A 555 -29.57 26.82 16.69
C VAL A 555 -29.57 25.47 17.43
N ALA A 556 -29.95 25.45 18.71
CA ALA A 556 -30.00 24.22 19.49
C ALA A 556 -31.01 23.19 18.94
N LEU A 557 -32.19 23.65 18.50
CA LEU A 557 -33.19 22.80 17.85
C LEU A 557 -32.67 22.24 16.52
N GLY A 558 -32.03 23.07 15.69
CA GLY A 558 -31.44 22.64 14.42
C GLY A 558 -30.36 21.57 14.60
N LEU A 559 -29.44 21.77 15.55
CA LEU A 559 -28.40 20.77 15.87
C LEU A 559 -28.99 19.49 16.46
N ASN A 560 -29.98 19.61 17.35
CA ASN A 560 -30.63 18.43 17.93
C ASN A 560 -31.32 17.57 16.85
N TYR A 561 -31.94 18.20 15.85
CA TYR A 561 -32.50 17.49 14.69
C TYR A 561 -31.42 16.72 13.92
N LEU A 562 -30.26 17.33 13.65
CA LEU A 562 -29.14 16.67 12.96
C LEU A 562 -28.55 15.52 13.78
N HIS A 563 -28.36 15.72 15.09
CA HIS A 563 -27.78 14.75 16.00
C HIS A 563 -28.69 13.54 16.26
N LEU A 564 -29.99 13.69 16.10
CA LEU A 564 -30.97 12.60 16.23
C LEU A 564 -31.35 11.96 14.89
N PHE A 565 -30.76 12.43 13.78
CA PHE A 565 -31.04 11.92 12.44
C PHE A 565 -30.79 10.40 12.37
N LYS A 566 -31.61 9.69 11.58
CA LYS A 566 -31.56 8.23 11.43
C LYS A 566 -31.29 7.84 9.97
N PRO A 567 -30.56 6.73 9.72
CA PRO A 567 -30.10 5.72 10.67
C PRO A 567 -28.92 6.17 11.55
N GLN A 568 -28.23 7.24 11.18
CA GLN A 568 -27.03 7.73 11.87
C GLN A 568 -27.07 9.25 12.06
N PRO A 569 -26.46 9.76 13.14
CA PRO A 569 -26.39 11.19 13.40
C PRO A 569 -25.60 11.92 12.31
N ILE A 570 -26.03 13.14 11.98
CA ILE A 570 -25.31 14.07 11.13
C ILE A 570 -24.55 15.04 12.04
N ILE A 571 -23.23 15.16 11.85
CA ILE A 571 -22.38 16.13 12.54
C ILE A 571 -22.16 17.31 11.59
N HIS A 572 -22.43 18.54 12.02
CA HIS A 572 -22.32 19.72 11.16
C HIS A 572 -20.86 20.13 10.92
N ARG A 573 -20.01 20.10 11.96
CA ARG A 573 -18.55 20.33 11.92
C ARG A 573 -18.08 21.75 11.54
N ASP A 574 -18.99 22.72 11.39
CA ASP A 574 -18.64 24.13 11.11
C ASP A 574 -19.67 25.12 11.67
N ILE A 575 -20.08 24.89 12.92
CA ILE A 575 -20.95 25.83 13.63
C ILE A 575 -20.15 27.06 14.01
N SER A 576 -20.53 28.21 13.44
CA SER A 576 -19.89 29.50 13.67
C SER A 576 -20.84 30.66 13.33
N SER A 577 -20.58 31.88 13.82
CA SER A 577 -21.48 33.01 13.54
C SER A 577 -21.63 33.38 12.05
N PRO A 578 -20.66 33.13 11.14
CA PRO A 578 -20.90 33.30 9.71
C PRO A 578 -21.94 32.32 9.14
N ASN A 579 -22.06 31.13 9.72
CA ASN A 579 -22.93 30.05 9.24
C ASN A 579 -24.31 30.01 9.94
N VAL A 580 -24.54 30.90 10.92
CA VAL A 580 -25.87 31.15 11.48
C VAL A 580 -26.49 32.34 10.75
N LEU A 581 -27.54 32.08 9.98
CA LEU A 581 -28.23 33.10 9.20
C LEU A 581 -29.50 33.56 9.93
N LEU A 582 -29.78 34.85 9.83
CA LEU A 582 -30.86 35.51 10.55
C LEU A 582 -31.87 36.11 9.57
N LYS A 583 -33.14 35.98 9.92
CA LYS A 583 -34.25 36.67 9.28
C LYS A 583 -35.01 37.45 10.35
N PRO A 584 -35.23 38.77 10.15
CA PRO A 584 -36.04 39.56 11.06
C PRO A 584 -37.45 38.97 11.19
N CYS A 585 -37.92 38.85 12.42
CA CYS A 585 -39.29 38.47 12.72
C CYS A 585 -39.84 39.36 13.85
N THR A 586 -41.16 39.43 13.96
CA THR A 586 -41.83 40.12 15.06
C THR A 586 -42.35 39.06 16.03
N GLY A 587 -41.70 38.96 17.19
CA GLY A 587 -42.12 38.11 18.29
C GLY A 587 -43.07 38.82 19.27
N PRO A 588 -43.54 38.11 20.31
CA PRO A 588 -44.42 38.67 21.34
C PRO A 588 -43.83 39.88 22.10
N ALA A 589 -42.49 40.03 22.08
CA ALA A 589 -41.75 41.08 22.77
C ALA A 589 -41.16 42.15 21.84
N GLY A 590 -41.53 42.15 20.55
CA GLY A 590 -41.02 43.10 19.55
C GLY A 590 -40.13 42.46 18.50
N TYR A 591 -39.11 43.19 18.05
CA TYR A 591 -38.20 42.76 16.99
C TYR A 591 -37.25 41.65 17.46
N ASP A 592 -37.34 40.49 16.80
CA ASP A 592 -36.54 39.29 17.10
C ASP A 592 -35.98 38.67 15.81
N TYR A 593 -35.24 37.58 15.93
CA TYR A 593 -34.62 36.87 14.83
C TYR A 593 -35.10 35.41 14.74
N GLU A 594 -35.50 35.00 13.54
CA GLU A 594 -35.52 33.59 13.17
C GLU A 594 -34.10 33.20 12.75
N ALA A 595 -33.48 32.30 13.53
CA ALA A 595 -32.13 31.84 13.26
C ALA A 595 -32.14 30.45 12.61
N LYS A 596 -31.34 30.30 11.57
CA LYS A 596 -31.16 29.04 10.84
C LYS A 596 -29.70 28.74 10.61
N ILE A 597 -29.34 27.47 10.73
CA ILE A 597 -27.99 26.98 10.45
C ILE A 597 -27.86 26.72 8.95
N GLY A 598 -26.83 27.28 8.33
CA GLY A 598 -26.49 27.07 6.92
C GLY A 598 -25.08 26.48 6.73
N ASP A 599 -24.76 26.22 5.46
CA ASP A 599 -23.47 25.68 4.95
C ASP A 599 -23.13 24.26 5.46
N TYR A 600 -23.55 23.24 4.70
CA TYR A 600 -23.31 21.83 5.02
C TYR A 600 -22.00 21.28 4.44
N GLY A 601 -21.14 22.13 3.84
CA GLY A 601 -19.97 21.69 3.08
C GLY A 601 -18.95 20.85 3.84
N THR A 602 -18.99 20.87 5.17
CA THR A 602 -18.10 20.10 6.06
C THR A 602 -18.82 18.97 6.83
N ALA A 603 -20.15 18.87 6.69
CA ALA A 603 -20.98 17.95 7.44
C ALA A 603 -20.68 16.48 7.10
N LYS A 604 -20.83 15.58 8.09
CA LYS A 604 -20.47 14.16 7.98
C LYS A 604 -21.51 13.23 8.64
N ILE A 605 -21.74 12.08 8.02
CA ILE A 605 -22.51 10.95 8.58
C ILE A 605 -21.53 9.95 9.24
N VAL A 606 -21.79 9.53 10.48
CA VAL A 606 -20.78 8.95 11.40
C VAL A 606 -20.15 7.60 10.98
N GLN A 607 -20.73 6.79 10.09
CA GLN A 607 -20.12 5.52 9.64
C GLN A 607 -20.14 5.28 8.12
N ALA A 608 -20.66 6.20 7.30
CA ALA A 608 -20.82 5.94 5.87
C ALA A 608 -19.54 6.15 5.03
N GLU A 609 -18.50 6.81 5.57
CA GLU A 609 -17.39 7.31 4.75
C GLU A 609 -16.03 7.27 5.49
N ASN A 610 -15.13 6.39 5.04
CA ASN A 610 -13.68 6.43 5.31
C ASN A 610 -13.02 7.51 4.43
N THR A 611 -13.34 8.78 4.68
CA THR A 611 -12.63 9.90 4.04
C THR A 611 -11.72 10.60 5.05
N ASP A 612 -10.42 10.65 4.75
CA ASP A 612 -9.33 11.29 5.51
C ASP A 612 -9.43 12.83 5.54
N THR A 613 -10.55 13.37 6.02
CA THR A 613 -10.68 14.83 6.20
C THR A 613 -10.05 15.24 7.53
N VAL A 614 -8.76 15.58 7.49
CA VAL A 614 -7.91 15.79 8.68
C VAL A 614 -8.31 16.99 9.53
N MET A 615 -8.95 18.04 8.97
CA MET A 615 -9.38 19.23 9.74
C MET A 615 -10.63 19.90 9.12
N PRO A 616 -11.84 19.72 9.69
CA PRO A 616 -13.05 20.41 9.22
C PRO A 616 -13.26 21.79 9.86
N GLY A 617 -13.86 22.72 9.10
CA GLY A 617 -14.51 23.92 9.63
C GLY A 617 -13.60 25.06 10.11
N ASN A 618 -14.21 26.09 10.68
CA ASN A 618 -13.54 27.26 11.20
C ASN A 618 -12.74 26.95 12.47
N VAL A 619 -11.41 27.05 12.38
CA VAL A 619 -10.47 26.72 13.48
C VAL A 619 -10.78 27.49 14.77
N ALA A 620 -11.35 28.69 14.69
CA ALA A 620 -11.72 29.50 15.85
C ALA A 620 -12.90 28.92 16.66
N TYR A 621 -13.62 27.93 16.13
CA TYR A 621 -14.75 27.25 16.76
C TYR A 621 -14.52 25.74 16.95
N ALA A 622 -13.43 25.21 16.39
CA ALA A 622 -13.16 23.79 16.37
C ALA A 622 -12.89 23.24 17.79
N ALA A 623 -13.42 22.04 18.03
CA ALA A 623 -13.17 21.27 19.23
C ALA A 623 -11.73 20.69 19.23
N PRO A 624 -11.11 20.45 20.39
CA PRO A 624 -9.72 19.96 20.46
C PRO A 624 -9.53 18.59 19.79
N GLU A 625 -10.56 17.75 19.75
CA GLU A 625 -10.53 16.45 19.09
C GLU A 625 -10.78 16.50 17.56
N ALA A 626 -11.05 17.68 16.99
CA ALA A 626 -11.30 17.83 15.55
C ALA A 626 -10.22 17.23 14.62
N PRO A 627 -8.91 17.25 14.96
CA PRO A 627 -7.86 16.63 14.14
C PRO A 627 -7.87 15.09 14.14
N ILE A 628 -8.67 14.44 14.99
CA ILE A 628 -8.62 12.98 15.24
C ILE A 628 -9.92 12.33 14.69
N PRO A 629 -9.91 11.74 13.47
CA PRO A 629 -11.12 11.25 12.81
C PRO A 629 -11.94 10.24 13.62
N ASP A 630 -11.27 9.35 14.36
CA ASP A 630 -11.91 8.29 15.16
C ASP A 630 -12.65 8.82 16.40
N GLN A 631 -12.43 10.09 16.75
CA GLN A 631 -13.07 10.74 17.89
C GLN A 631 -14.23 11.67 17.48
N HIS A 632 -14.55 11.75 16.18
CA HIS A 632 -15.63 12.63 15.70
C HIS A 632 -16.99 12.17 16.22
N SER A 633 -17.69 13.08 16.89
CA SER A 633 -19.00 12.81 17.49
C SER A 633 -19.84 14.08 17.55
N PRO A 634 -21.17 13.97 17.77
CA PRO A 634 -22.05 15.14 17.96
C PRO A 634 -21.57 16.14 19.02
N ALA A 635 -20.75 15.69 19.99
CA ALA A 635 -20.16 16.53 21.02
C ALA A 635 -19.22 17.61 20.47
N MET A 636 -18.71 17.47 19.24
CA MET A 636 -17.93 18.52 18.56
C MET A 636 -18.79 19.76 18.27
N ASP A 637 -19.99 19.56 17.73
CA ASP A 637 -20.91 20.66 17.45
C ASP A 637 -21.36 21.36 18.74
N VAL A 638 -21.48 20.61 19.84
CA VAL A 638 -21.78 21.18 21.17
C VAL A 638 -20.68 22.13 21.62
N TYR A 639 -19.41 21.76 21.40
CA TYR A 639 -18.28 22.62 21.73
C TYR A 639 -18.28 23.89 20.87
N SER A 640 -18.45 23.76 19.55
CA SER A 640 -18.54 24.89 18.63
C SER A 640 -19.73 25.80 18.95
N TYR A 641 -20.86 25.23 19.36
CA TYR A 641 -22.03 25.96 19.86
C TYR A 641 -21.74 26.75 21.14
N SER A 642 -20.97 26.20 22.09
CA SER A 642 -20.56 26.94 23.29
C SER A 642 -19.65 28.13 22.98
N ILE A 643 -18.78 28.01 21.98
CA ILE A 643 -17.98 29.14 21.49
C ILE A 643 -18.85 30.21 20.84
N LEU A 644 -19.86 29.79 20.07
CA LEU A 644 -20.85 30.70 19.47
C LEU A 644 -21.64 31.47 20.54
N LEU A 645 -22.11 30.79 21.59
CA LEU A 645 -22.78 31.43 22.72
C LEU A 645 -21.87 32.45 23.41
N MET A 646 -20.60 32.11 23.62
CA MET A 646 -19.62 33.01 24.21
C MET A 646 -19.40 34.26 23.35
N GLU A 647 -19.26 34.11 22.02
CA GLU A 647 -19.14 35.24 21.09
C GLU A 647 -20.36 36.17 21.16
N MET A 648 -21.58 35.62 21.20
CA MET A 648 -22.80 36.41 21.30
C MET A 648 -22.88 37.22 22.61
N ASN A 649 -22.44 36.65 23.73
CA ASN A 649 -22.50 37.32 25.04
C ASN A 649 -21.42 38.38 25.20
N LEU A 650 -20.22 38.15 24.65
CA LEU A 650 -19.08 39.04 24.83
C LEU A 650 -18.90 40.05 23.68
N CYS A 651 -19.57 39.85 22.54
CA CYS A 651 -19.39 40.64 21.32
C CYS A 651 -17.92 40.78 20.90
N SER A 652 -17.10 39.77 21.23
CA SER A 652 -15.67 39.74 20.95
C SER A 652 -15.32 38.43 20.25
N ARG A 653 -14.24 38.46 19.47
CA ARG A 653 -13.79 37.29 18.73
C ARG A 653 -13.41 36.17 19.72
N PRO A 654 -13.79 34.92 19.46
CA PRO A 654 -13.40 33.83 20.33
C PRO A 654 -11.88 33.61 20.31
N GLU A 655 -11.29 33.41 21.49
CA GLU A 655 -9.88 33.08 21.62
C GLU A 655 -9.58 31.70 21.02
N MET A 656 -8.31 31.45 20.65
CA MET A 656 -7.94 30.25 19.88
C MET A 656 -7.59 29.05 20.76
N THR A 657 -7.03 29.26 21.95
CA THR A 657 -6.64 28.14 22.82
C THR A 657 -7.71 27.77 23.84
N THR A 658 -7.74 26.51 24.27
CA THR A 658 -8.69 26.02 25.28
C THR A 658 -8.57 26.79 26.60
N ALA A 659 -7.35 27.09 27.05
CA ALA A 659 -7.11 27.81 28.29
C ALA A 659 -7.59 29.26 28.24
N GLU A 660 -7.35 29.96 27.12
CA GLU A 660 -7.83 31.32 26.92
C GLU A 660 -9.36 31.37 26.83
N ARG A 661 -9.99 30.37 26.20
CA ARG A 661 -11.46 30.25 26.13
C ARG A 661 -12.09 30.01 27.50
N GLU A 662 -11.46 29.18 28.34
CA GLU A 662 -11.90 28.99 29.73
C GLU A 662 -11.83 30.29 30.50
N LEU A 663 -10.72 31.04 30.41
CA LEU A 663 -10.56 32.36 31.01
C LEU A 663 -11.60 33.37 30.48
N GLN A 664 -11.78 33.44 29.16
CA GLN A 664 -12.73 34.32 28.49
C GLN A 664 -14.18 34.04 28.93
N SER A 665 -14.52 32.76 29.17
CA SER A 665 -15.85 32.38 29.68
C SER A 665 -16.16 32.99 31.06
N PHE A 666 -15.13 33.30 31.88
CA PHE A 666 -15.35 33.90 33.19
C PHE A 666 -15.86 35.34 33.12
N SER A 667 -15.60 36.04 32.02
CA SER A 667 -16.02 37.43 31.78
C SER A 667 -17.51 37.57 31.45
N ILE A 668 -18.23 36.46 31.25
CA ILE A 668 -19.69 36.47 31.01
C ILE A 668 -20.43 36.75 32.32
N SER A 669 -21.23 37.81 32.33
CA SER A 669 -22.01 38.25 33.50
C SER A 669 -23.27 37.42 33.75
N TRP A 670 -23.86 36.82 32.71
CA TRP A 670 -25.05 35.99 32.82
C TRP A 670 -24.72 34.59 33.35
N SER A 671 -25.03 34.33 34.63
CA SER A 671 -24.63 33.12 35.36
C SER A 671 -25.09 31.82 34.70
N ASP A 672 -26.36 31.75 34.28
CA ASP A 672 -26.93 30.53 33.71
C ASP A 672 -26.30 30.20 32.35
N MET A 673 -26.10 31.24 31.53
CA MET A 673 -25.46 31.15 30.23
C MET A 673 -23.98 30.75 30.36
N LYS A 674 -23.26 31.36 31.31
CA LYS A 674 -21.88 31.01 31.65
C LYS A 674 -21.74 29.55 32.05
N SER A 675 -22.63 29.05 32.91
CA SER A 675 -22.63 27.64 33.33
C SER A 675 -22.86 26.69 32.14
N LEU A 676 -23.78 27.03 31.24
CA LEU A 676 -24.02 26.24 30.02
C LEU A 676 -22.79 26.22 29.09
N ILE A 677 -22.15 27.37 28.88
CA ILE A 677 -20.94 27.50 28.06
C ILE A 677 -19.82 26.65 28.63
N GLN A 678 -19.53 26.75 29.93
CA GLN A 678 -18.45 26.01 30.58
C GLN A 678 -18.65 24.49 30.50
N ARG A 679 -19.89 24.00 30.61
CA ARG A 679 -20.17 22.56 30.44
C ARG A 679 -19.93 22.09 29.00
N GLY A 680 -20.24 22.90 27.99
CA GLY A 680 -19.98 22.54 26.60
C GLY A 680 -18.53 22.71 26.16
N LEU A 681 -17.73 23.53 26.83
CA LEU A 681 -16.28 23.68 26.60
C LEU A 681 -15.42 22.58 27.25
N ASN A 682 -16.03 21.58 27.89
CA ASN A 682 -15.29 20.51 28.55
C ASN A 682 -14.32 19.79 27.58
N ALA A 683 -13.07 19.59 28.01
CA ALA A 683 -12.05 18.92 27.21
C ALA A 683 -12.44 17.47 26.86
N ASN A 684 -13.17 16.78 27.73
CA ASN A 684 -13.70 15.44 27.45
C ASN A 684 -15.04 15.54 26.68
N PRO A 685 -15.11 15.04 25.42
CA PRO A 685 -16.33 15.12 24.62
C PRO A 685 -17.53 14.43 25.26
N ARG A 686 -17.31 13.36 26.03
CA ARG A 686 -18.39 12.61 26.71
C ARG A 686 -18.99 13.34 27.91
N ALA A 687 -18.29 14.35 28.44
CA ALA A 687 -18.77 15.16 29.56
C ALA A 687 -19.59 16.37 29.09
N ARG A 688 -19.60 16.67 27.79
CA ARG A 688 -20.40 17.76 27.20
C ARG A 688 -21.88 17.36 27.17
N PRO A 689 -22.81 18.32 27.38
CA PRO A 689 -24.24 18.03 27.31
C PRO A 689 -24.67 17.68 25.88
N THR A 690 -25.71 16.86 25.75
CA THR A 690 -26.41 16.67 24.47
C THR A 690 -27.23 17.91 24.11
N MET A 691 -27.55 18.10 22.83
CA MET A 691 -28.38 19.26 22.42
C MET A 691 -29.79 19.22 23.04
N ALA A 692 -30.34 18.03 23.33
CA ALA A 692 -31.58 17.90 24.10
C ALA A 692 -31.45 18.51 25.52
N GLN A 693 -30.35 18.26 26.22
CA GLN A 693 -30.07 18.84 27.53
C GLN A 693 -29.78 20.34 27.46
N VAL A 694 -29.15 20.80 26.37
CA VAL A 694 -28.95 22.22 26.08
C VAL A 694 -30.29 22.93 25.91
N ILE A 695 -31.20 22.39 25.09
CA ILE A 695 -32.55 22.94 24.86
C ILE A 695 -33.30 23.09 26.19
N GLU A 696 -33.24 22.07 27.04
CA GLU A 696 -33.91 22.11 28.35
C GLU A 696 -33.28 23.15 29.28
N SER A 697 -31.95 23.28 29.26
CA SER A 697 -31.24 24.31 30.02
C SER A 697 -31.67 25.73 29.58
N LEU A 698 -31.83 25.97 28.28
CA LEU A 698 -32.23 27.28 27.74
C LEU A 698 -33.65 27.67 28.14
N LYS A 699 -34.60 26.71 28.16
CA LYS A 699 -35.98 26.99 28.59
C LYS A 699 -36.09 27.44 30.05
N GLY A 700 -35.15 26.99 30.89
CA GLY A 700 -35.13 27.32 32.32
C GLY A 700 -34.46 28.66 32.65
N MET A 701 -33.83 29.33 31.68
CA MET A 701 -33.09 30.56 31.93
C MET A 701 -34.02 31.76 32.15
N LYS A 702 -33.71 32.57 33.17
CA LYS A 702 -34.38 33.85 33.40
C LYS A 702 -33.54 34.97 32.79
N ILE A 703 -34.19 35.86 32.04
CA ILE A 703 -33.59 37.03 31.40
C ILE A 703 -33.61 38.22 32.36
#